data_AF-A0A151SBT9-F1
#
_entry.id   AF-A0A151SBT9-F1
#
_cell.length_a   1.000
_cell.length_b   1.000
_cell.length_c   1.000
_cell.angle_alpha   90.00
_cell.angle_beta   90.00
_cell.angle_gamma   90.00
#
_symmetry.space_group_name_H-M   'P 1'
#
loop_
_entity.id
_entity.type
_entity.pdbx_description
1 polymer ?
#
loop_
_entity_poly.entity_id
_entity_poly.type
_entity_poly.pdbx_seq_one_letter_code
_entity_poly.pdbx_strand_id
1 'polypeptide(L)'
;MREEDLISDSVLTPYFKEDILYSHKELYKENEDGISILFYLTKIYPDEWANFNERLKSDDLEKDMEESIRRWASYRGQTLYRTVRGMMYYWQALILQCFIEFAGDTALSEGFRTEDFYNKNKKFLENAQAMADLKFTYVLSCPVYGYLKKSKNERDKSCYISILNLMLTHSPLRVAYIDEVDENKDGKSQNVYYSVLVKGREKYDEEIYRIKLPGPPTVIGEGKPENQNHAIIFTRGEALQTRDMNQENYYEESFKMRNVLEEFRKEHSGQRKPTILGIREHLFTGSVSSLAWFRLNQENSFVTIGQRILANPLRVRFHYGHSDIFDRIFHITRGGISKASKLINLNDDIFAGFNSILRQGFITHHEYIQVGKGNDTSMNQISVFEAKVASGNGEQTLSRDVYRLAQRFDFYRMLSFYFTTVGLYFSSMVTVLTVYLFLYGRLYMVLSGVEREILERTNTHQSKALEEALTIQSLVQSGLLLMLPMVMEIGLEKGFRSALIDFFFMQLQLASVFFTFQLGTRAHYYGRTLLHGGTKYRPIGRGFVPFHVKFADNYRLYSRSHFVKGLEILILVIVYQVYGESYRSSQLHLFITVSMWFLATSWLFAPFLFNASGFDWVKTVDDWRDWKQWLGYRGGLGIASDKSWESWWDEENEHLKYSNIRGKIIEIILAFRFFLYQYGIVYHMDITHHNKHLLVFGISWAVLIITLMDLKMLSMGRRRFGTDFQLMFRILKALNHLGILIVMTLLFLIFELTISDFFAAIIAFMPSGWAIIQITQACSVCLEGTRLWVSVKELSRAYEYVMGLVIFMPIFILSWFPFISEFQTRLLFSQAFNRGLQISVILGGKKNNYKPD
;
A
#
# COMPACT_ATOMS: atom_id res chain seq x y z
N MET A 1 -22.56 -30.63 22.60
CA MET A 1 -23.38 -30.05 21.52
C MET A 1 -23.37 -31.06 20.38
N ARG A 2 -24.48 -31.33 19.71
CA ARG A 2 -24.45 -32.12 18.47
C ARG A 2 -24.21 -31.17 17.30
N GLU A 3 -23.70 -31.65 16.17
CA GLU A 3 -23.55 -30.79 14.98
C GLU A 3 -24.90 -30.23 14.50
N GLU A 4 -26.01 -30.89 14.81
CA GLU A 4 -27.37 -30.38 14.58
C GLU A 4 -27.68 -29.07 15.33
N ASP A 5 -27.07 -28.82 16.48
CA ASP A 5 -27.29 -27.63 17.31
C ASP A 5 -26.34 -26.47 16.97
N LEU A 6 -25.39 -26.72 16.05
CA LEU A 6 -24.39 -25.75 15.63
C LEU A 6 -25.05 -24.54 14.95
N ILE A 7 -24.54 -23.34 15.24
CA ILE A 7 -24.92 -22.13 14.51
C ILE A 7 -24.53 -22.30 13.04
N SER A 8 -25.48 -22.05 12.14
CA SER A 8 -25.20 -22.06 10.71
C SER A 8 -24.44 -20.80 10.30
N ASP A 9 -23.42 -20.97 9.46
CA ASP A 9 -22.52 -19.90 9.01
C ASP A 9 -22.50 -19.80 7.48
N SER A 10 -22.31 -18.58 7.00
CA SER A 10 -22.03 -18.30 5.59
C SER A 10 -20.71 -17.59 5.46
N VAL A 11 -19.90 -18.01 4.49
CA VAL A 11 -18.75 -17.24 4.05
C VAL A 11 -19.15 -16.35 2.88
N LEU A 12 -18.68 -15.11 2.87
CA LEU A 12 -18.83 -14.16 1.76
C LEU A 12 -17.47 -13.61 1.34
N THR A 13 -17.08 -13.89 0.09
CA THR A 13 -15.82 -13.39 -0.49
C THR A 13 -16.12 -12.50 -1.69
N PRO A 14 -15.72 -11.22 -1.69
CA PRO A 14 -15.79 -10.37 -2.86
C PRO A 14 -14.62 -10.68 -3.81
N TYR A 15 -14.95 -10.80 -5.09
CA TYR A 15 -14.02 -11.05 -6.19
C TYR A 15 -14.35 -10.11 -7.35
N PHE A 16 -13.32 -9.70 -8.10
CA PHE A 16 -13.52 -8.81 -9.24
C PHE A 16 -13.15 -9.48 -10.56
N LYS A 17 -11.87 -9.51 -10.94
CA LYS A 17 -11.47 -9.99 -12.28
C LYS A 17 -10.10 -10.66 -12.33
N GLU A 18 -9.51 -10.93 -11.18
CA GLU A 18 -8.18 -11.54 -11.06
C GLU A 18 -8.19 -12.95 -11.64
N ASP A 19 -7.09 -13.37 -12.27
CA ASP A 19 -7.03 -14.73 -12.81
C ASP A 19 -7.14 -15.76 -11.66
N ILE A 20 -7.83 -16.87 -11.92
CA ILE A 20 -8.15 -17.86 -10.87
C ILE A 20 -7.20 -19.04 -10.96
N LEU A 21 -6.92 -19.49 -12.18
CA LEU A 21 -6.06 -20.63 -12.45
C LEU A 21 -5.06 -20.23 -13.51
N TYR A 22 -3.78 -20.50 -13.28
CA TYR A 22 -2.74 -20.18 -14.24
C TYR A 22 -2.97 -20.94 -15.55
N SER A 23 -2.87 -20.23 -16.67
CA SER A 23 -2.83 -20.85 -17.98
C SER A 23 -1.47 -21.54 -18.21
N HIS A 24 -1.45 -22.54 -19.07
CA HIS A 24 -0.20 -23.18 -19.49
C HIS A 24 0.81 -22.15 -20.00
N LYS A 25 0.35 -21.19 -20.82
CA LYS A 25 1.22 -20.13 -21.35
C LYS A 25 1.86 -19.31 -20.23
N GLU A 26 1.12 -18.95 -19.18
CA GLU A 26 1.66 -18.15 -18.07
C GLU A 26 2.68 -18.90 -17.22
N LEU A 27 2.49 -20.20 -16.98
CA LEU A 27 3.39 -20.99 -16.14
C LEU A 27 4.80 -21.10 -16.71
N TYR A 28 4.91 -21.25 -18.02
CA TYR A 28 6.18 -21.45 -18.72
C TYR A 28 6.71 -20.18 -19.40
N LYS A 29 5.92 -19.10 -19.49
CA LYS A 29 6.38 -17.83 -20.03
C LYS A 29 7.51 -17.29 -19.17
N GLU A 30 8.66 -17.14 -19.78
CA GLU A 30 9.83 -16.52 -19.15
C GLU A 30 9.70 -14.99 -19.17
N ASN A 31 10.13 -14.36 -18.07
CA ASN A 31 10.21 -12.90 -17.95
C ASN A 31 11.51 -12.35 -18.61
N GLU A 32 11.80 -11.06 -18.42
CA GLU A 32 13.02 -10.40 -18.92
C GLU A 32 14.31 -11.07 -18.41
N ASP A 33 14.25 -11.67 -17.21
CA ASP A 33 15.34 -12.40 -16.58
C ASP A 33 15.39 -13.91 -16.96
N GLY A 34 14.50 -14.41 -17.84
CA GLY A 34 14.48 -15.82 -18.23
C GLY A 34 13.84 -16.76 -17.19
N ILE A 35 13.07 -16.22 -16.24
CA ILE A 35 12.44 -16.93 -15.12
C ILE A 35 10.96 -17.15 -15.44
N SER A 36 10.50 -18.41 -15.41
CA SER A 36 9.08 -18.74 -15.49
C SER A 36 8.45 -18.87 -14.10
N ILE A 37 7.12 -18.71 -14.00
CA ILE A 37 6.39 -18.86 -12.73
C ILE A 37 6.61 -20.26 -12.15
N LEU A 38 6.54 -21.30 -12.99
CA LEU A 38 6.76 -22.67 -12.54
C LEU A 38 8.20 -22.87 -12.02
N PHE A 39 9.20 -22.36 -12.74
CA PHE A 39 10.59 -22.45 -12.30
C PHE A 39 10.78 -21.80 -10.93
N TYR A 40 10.19 -20.63 -10.72
CA TYR A 40 10.26 -19.97 -9.41
C TYR A 40 9.57 -20.79 -8.31
N LEU A 41 8.32 -21.23 -8.53
CA LEU A 41 7.55 -21.91 -7.48
C LEU A 41 8.21 -23.21 -7.06
N THR A 42 8.75 -23.97 -8.01
CA THR A 42 9.47 -25.22 -7.72
C THR A 42 10.78 -24.99 -6.95
N LYS A 43 11.41 -23.82 -7.10
CA LYS A 43 12.60 -23.44 -6.33
C LYS A 43 12.30 -22.88 -4.95
N ILE A 44 11.18 -22.20 -4.77
CA ILE A 44 10.74 -21.70 -3.45
C ILE A 44 10.14 -22.82 -2.60
N TYR A 45 9.48 -23.81 -3.21
CA TYR A 45 8.83 -24.92 -2.52
C TYR A 45 9.39 -26.28 -2.98
N PRO A 46 10.70 -26.56 -2.77
CA PRO A 46 11.34 -27.77 -3.29
C PRO A 46 10.74 -29.05 -2.69
N ASP A 47 10.50 -29.07 -1.37
CA ASP A 47 9.96 -30.24 -0.67
C ASP A 47 8.52 -30.54 -1.10
N GLU A 48 7.69 -29.50 -1.24
CA GLU A 48 6.31 -29.66 -1.68
C GLU A 48 6.21 -30.08 -3.14
N TRP A 49 7.17 -29.67 -3.97
CA TRP A 49 7.28 -30.13 -5.35
C TRP A 49 7.69 -31.60 -5.41
N ALA A 50 8.65 -32.02 -4.59
CA ALA A 50 9.02 -33.44 -4.48
C ALA A 50 7.82 -34.30 -4.06
N ASN A 51 7.10 -33.90 -3.00
CA ASN A 51 5.90 -34.59 -2.53
C ASN A 51 4.76 -34.60 -3.57
N PHE A 52 4.67 -33.55 -4.39
CA PHE A 52 3.70 -33.50 -5.49
C PHE A 52 4.05 -34.49 -6.60
N ASN A 53 5.32 -34.57 -6.99
CA ASN A 53 5.77 -35.54 -7.98
C ASN A 53 5.64 -36.99 -7.51
N GLU A 54 5.80 -37.24 -6.21
CA GLU A 54 5.54 -38.55 -5.62
C GLU A 54 4.07 -38.94 -5.75
N ARG A 55 3.14 -38.04 -5.38
CA ARG A 55 1.69 -38.28 -5.50
C ARG A 55 1.21 -38.46 -6.94
N LEU A 56 1.79 -37.70 -7.87
CA LEU A 56 1.48 -37.86 -9.29
C LEU A 56 1.73 -39.29 -9.79
N LYS A 57 2.79 -39.93 -9.27
CA LYS A 57 3.16 -41.31 -9.60
C LYS A 57 2.32 -42.35 -8.85
N SER A 58 1.93 -42.08 -7.60
CA SER A 58 1.14 -43.03 -6.81
C SER A 58 -0.33 -43.12 -7.25
N ASP A 59 -0.91 -41.99 -7.68
CA ASP A 59 -2.35 -41.87 -7.92
C ASP A 59 -2.73 -42.06 -9.40
N ASP A 60 -1.82 -42.55 -10.26
CA ASP A 60 -1.98 -42.69 -11.73
C ASP A 60 -2.45 -41.40 -12.44
N LEU A 61 -2.17 -40.24 -11.83
CA LEU A 61 -2.56 -38.92 -12.34
C LEU A 61 -1.63 -38.41 -13.45
N GLU A 62 -0.70 -39.24 -13.94
CA GLU A 62 0.23 -38.87 -15.02
C GLU A 62 -0.49 -38.44 -16.31
N LYS A 63 -1.69 -39.00 -16.58
CA LYS A 63 -2.53 -38.61 -17.73
C LYS A 63 -3.07 -37.18 -17.64
N ASP A 64 -3.23 -36.67 -16.41
CA ASP A 64 -3.71 -35.31 -16.10
C ASP A 64 -2.60 -34.44 -15.47
N MET A 65 -1.32 -34.77 -15.75
CA MET A 65 -0.15 -34.12 -15.15
C MET A 65 -0.21 -32.60 -15.32
N GLU A 66 -0.52 -32.12 -16.52
CA GLU A 66 -0.49 -30.69 -16.83
C GLU A 66 -1.54 -29.89 -16.04
N GLU A 67 -2.75 -30.43 -15.91
CA GLU A 67 -3.82 -29.82 -15.12
C GLU A 67 -3.49 -29.85 -13.63
N SER A 68 -2.87 -30.94 -13.17
CA SER A 68 -2.40 -31.08 -11.78
C SER A 68 -1.30 -30.06 -11.44
N ILE A 69 -0.35 -29.82 -12.36
CA ILE A 69 0.68 -28.78 -12.22
C ILE A 69 0.04 -27.39 -12.15
N ARG A 70 -0.94 -27.11 -13.02
CA ARG A 70 -1.67 -25.84 -13.00
C ARG A 70 -2.38 -25.59 -11.67
N ARG A 71 -3.05 -26.62 -11.12
CA ARG A 71 -3.69 -26.53 -9.81
C ARG A 71 -2.67 -26.35 -8.68
N TRP A 72 -1.57 -27.10 -8.70
CA TRP A 72 -0.49 -26.99 -7.71
C TRP A 72 0.12 -25.58 -7.71
N ALA A 73 0.39 -25.01 -8.88
CA ALA A 73 0.91 -23.65 -9.00
C ALA A 73 -0.12 -22.61 -8.56
N SER A 74 -1.38 -22.80 -8.94
CA SER A 74 -2.48 -21.87 -8.59
C SER A 74 -2.77 -21.86 -7.10
N TYR A 75 -2.62 -22.98 -6.38
CA TYR A 75 -2.72 -22.99 -4.91
C TYR A 75 -1.65 -22.15 -4.20
N ARG A 76 -0.55 -21.79 -4.88
CA ARG A 76 0.53 -20.98 -4.29
C ARG A 76 0.53 -19.55 -4.79
N GLY A 77 0.18 -19.36 -6.07
CA GLY A 77 0.27 -18.05 -6.72
C GLY A 77 -1.07 -17.37 -7.01
N GLN A 78 -2.20 -18.08 -7.03
CA GLN A 78 -3.52 -17.51 -7.31
C GLN A 78 -4.38 -17.41 -6.06
N THR A 79 -4.81 -16.19 -5.76
CA THR A 79 -5.44 -15.85 -4.49
C THR A 79 -6.83 -16.49 -4.33
N LEU A 80 -7.72 -16.34 -5.31
CA LEU A 80 -9.09 -16.87 -5.18
C LEU A 80 -9.13 -18.39 -5.09
N TYR A 81 -8.39 -19.10 -5.96
CA TYR A 81 -8.42 -20.56 -6.02
C TYR A 81 -7.93 -21.18 -4.70
N ARG A 82 -6.88 -20.62 -4.12
CA ARG A 82 -6.38 -20.99 -2.78
C ARG A 82 -7.42 -20.72 -1.69
N THR A 83 -7.99 -19.52 -1.68
CA THR A 83 -9.00 -19.12 -0.69
C THR A 83 -10.26 -19.98 -0.75
N VAL A 84 -10.77 -20.29 -1.94
CA VAL A 84 -11.95 -21.16 -2.10
C VAL A 84 -11.68 -22.55 -1.54
N ARG A 85 -10.54 -23.15 -1.88
CA ARG A 85 -10.12 -24.42 -1.29
C ARG A 85 -10.04 -24.35 0.23
N GLY A 86 -9.41 -23.32 0.78
CA GLY A 86 -9.25 -23.12 2.21
C GLY A 86 -10.60 -23.02 2.94
N MET A 87 -11.56 -22.26 2.41
CA MET A 87 -12.89 -22.12 3.00
C MET A 87 -13.71 -23.41 2.88
N MET A 88 -13.47 -24.22 1.84
CA MET A 88 -14.13 -25.52 1.68
C MET A 88 -13.69 -26.56 2.71
N TYR A 89 -12.60 -26.32 3.44
CA TYR A 89 -12.24 -27.13 4.59
C TYR A 89 -13.23 -27.07 5.74
N TYR A 90 -14.02 -25.99 5.85
CA TYR A 90 -15.14 -25.97 6.80
C TYR A 90 -16.18 -27.03 6.49
N TRP A 91 -16.59 -27.12 5.23
CA TRP A 91 -17.54 -28.13 4.80
C TRP A 91 -17.00 -29.56 5.00
N GLN A 92 -15.74 -29.80 4.65
CA GLN A 92 -15.10 -31.11 4.84
C GLN A 92 -14.97 -31.49 6.32
N ALA A 93 -14.58 -30.54 7.18
CA ALA A 93 -14.49 -30.75 8.62
C ALA A 93 -15.87 -31.07 9.22
N LEU A 94 -16.92 -30.35 8.80
CA LEU A 94 -18.30 -30.61 9.24
C LEU A 94 -18.80 -32.00 8.83
N ILE A 95 -18.51 -32.44 7.61
CA ILE A 95 -18.85 -33.81 7.18
C ILE A 95 -18.19 -34.83 8.08
N LEU A 96 -16.89 -34.67 8.35
CA LEU A 96 -16.16 -35.61 9.19
C LEU A 96 -16.68 -35.60 10.63
N GLN A 97 -16.96 -34.41 11.19
CA GLN A 97 -17.53 -34.27 12.53
C GLN A 97 -18.90 -34.93 12.63
N CYS A 98 -19.81 -34.63 11.69
CA CYS A 98 -21.13 -35.28 11.63
C CYS A 98 -20.99 -36.79 11.50
N PHE A 99 -20.09 -37.26 10.62
CA PHE A 99 -19.87 -38.67 10.41
C PHE A 99 -19.39 -39.38 11.68
N ILE A 100 -18.41 -38.81 12.40
CA ILE A 100 -17.92 -39.36 13.68
C ILE A 100 -19.03 -39.37 14.73
N GLU A 101 -19.84 -38.30 14.82
CA GLU A 101 -20.98 -38.24 15.75
C GLU A 101 -22.03 -39.32 15.47
N PHE A 102 -22.32 -39.61 14.18
CA PHE A 102 -23.27 -40.65 13.79
C PHE A 102 -22.71 -42.08 13.95
N ALA A 103 -21.42 -42.27 13.66
CA ALA A 103 -20.81 -43.59 13.60
C ALA A 103 -20.27 -44.09 14.96
N GLY A 104 -20.18 -43.23 15.98
CA GLY A 104 -19.80 -43.60 17.35
C GLY A 104 -18.42 -44.27 17.46
N ASP A 105 -18.22 -45.12 18.46
CA ASP A 105 -16.94 -45.79 18.75
C ASP A 105 -16.45 -46.69 17.60
N THR A 106 -17.36 -47.21 16.77
CA THR A 106 -17.04 -48.06 15.61
C THR A 106 -16.26 -47.35 14.50
N ALA A 107 -16.38 -46.02 14.36
CA ALA A 107 -15.63 -45.26 13.35
C ALA A 107 -14.16 -45.00 13.73
N LEU A 108 -13.86 -44.97 15.02
CA LEU A 108 -12.49 -44.72 15.51
C LEU A 108 -11.59 -45.97 15.37
N SER A 109 -12.18 -47.17 15.37
CA SER A 109 -11.45 -48.45 15.30
C SER A 109 -11.11 -48.92 13.89
N GLU A 110 -11.93 -48.63 12.88
CA GLU A 110 -11.76 -49.18 11.51
C GLU A 110 -11.01 -48.25 10.54
N GLY A 111 -10.84 -46.98 10.88
CA GLY A 111 -10.12 -46.00 10.05
C GLY A 111 -10.92 -45.50 8.85
N PHE A 112 -10.83 -44.21 8.56
CA PHE A 112 -11.65 -43.49 7.57
C PHE A 112 -11.38 -43.84 6.07
N ARG A 113 -10.45 -44.76 5.76
CA ARG A 113 -9.89 -44.92 4.40
C ARG A 113 -9.87 -46.37 3.87
N THR A 114 -10.98 -47.09 3.94
CA THR A 114 -11.16 -48.33 3.17
C THR A 114 -12.43 -48.27 2.32
N GLU A 115 -12.33 -48.73 1.08
CA GLU A 115 -13.41 -48.74 0.09
C GLU A 115 -14.62 -49.59 0.54
N ASP A 116 -14.35 -50.61 1.36
CA ASP A 116 -15.35 -51.44 2.04
C ASP A 116 -16.15 -50.68 3.11
N PHE A 117 -15.54 -49.71 3.79
CA PHE A 117 -16.20 -48.88 4.79
C PHE A 117 -17.15 -47.86 4.14
N TYR A 118 -16.78 -47.33 2.97
CA TYR A 118 -17.59 -46.38 2.20
C TYR A 118 -18.90 -47.01 1.71
N ASN A 119 -18.84 -48.25 1.21
CA ASN A 119 -20.02 -48.97 0.73
C ASN A 119 -20.96 -49.39 1.88
N LYS A 120 -20.42 -49.76 3.06
CA LYS A 120 -21.24 -50.09 4.25
C LYS A 120 -21.92 -48.86 4.86
N ASN A 121 -21.27 -47.69 4.83
CA ASN A 121 -21.71 -46.49 5.54
C ASN A 121 -22.19 -45.35 4.63
N LYS A 122 -22.48 -45.64 3.35
CA LYS A 122 -22.91 -44.64 2.34
C LYS A 122 -24.04 -43.73 2.82
N LYS A 123 -25.06 -44.30 3.46
CA LYS A 123 -26.21 -43.55 3.99
C LYS A 123 -25.81 -42.56 5.10
N PHE A 124 -24.85 -42.92 5.94
CA PHE A 124 -24.34 -42.01 6.99
C PHE A 124 -23.57 -40.85 6.39
N LEU A 125 -22.79 -41.12 5.33
CA LEU A 125 -22.06 -40.07 4.63
C LEU A 125 -23.01 -39.11 3.89
N GLU A 126 -24.04 -39.63 3.22
CA GLU A 126 -25.08 -38.82 2.57
C GLU A 126 -25.79 -37.92 3.59
N ASN A 127 -26.13 -38.45 4.77
CA ASN A 127 -26.72 -37.65 5.86
C ASN A 127 -25.75 -36.59 6.41
N ALA A 128 -24.47 -36.93 6.61
CA ALA A 128 -23.45 -35.99 7.07
C ALA A 128 -23.23 -34.86 6.06
N GLN A 129 -23.23 -35.17 4.75
CA GLN A 129 -23.17 -34.19 3.68
C GLN A 129 -24.39 -33.27 3.68
N ALA A 130 -25.60 -33.82 3.79
CA ALA A 130 -26.82 -33.02 3.88
C ALA A 130 -26.81 -32.09 5.09
N MET A 131 -26.28 -32.55 6.23
CA MET A 131 -26.14 -31.71 7.42
C MET A 131 -25.11 -30.59 7.21
N ALA A 132 -23.95 -30.90 6.64
CA ALA A 132 -22.94 -29.90 6.31
C ALA A 132 -23.49 -28.83 5.32
N ASP A 133 -24.25 -29.24 4.31
CA ASP A 133 -24.91 -28.34 3.34
C ASP A 133 -25.97 -27.43 3.99
N LEU A 134 -26.59 -27.86 5.09
CA LEU A 134 -27.52 -27.05 5.87
C LEU A 134 -26.81 -26.08 6.82
N LYS A 135 -25.62 -26.43 7.32
CA LYS A 135 -24.86 -25.62 8.29
C LYS A 135 -23.90 -24.63 7.64
N PHE A 136 -23.43 -24.90 6.43
CA PHE A 136 -22.40 -24.10 5.79
C PHE A 136 -22.76 -23.76 4.36
N THR A 137 -22.67 -22.48 4.01
CA THR A 137 -22.76 -22.02 2.62
C THR A 137 -21.64 -21.05 2.30
N TYR A 138 -21.15 -21.06 1.05
CA TYR A 138 -20.14 -20.11 0.61
C TYR A 138 -20.66 -19.33 -0.60
N VAL A 139 -20.78 -18.01 -0.44
CA VAL A 139 -21.15 -17.09 -1.51
C VAL A 139 -19.92 -16.35 -2.01
N LEU A 140 -19.55 -16.59 -3.26
CA LEU A 140 -18.56 -15.81 -3.99
C LEU A 140 -19.27 -14.67 -4.73
N SER A 141 -18.99 -13.42 -4.36
CA SER A 141 -19.52 -12.26 -5.07
C SER A 141 -18.62 -11.90 -6.24
N CYS A 142 -19.08 -12.15 -7.46
CA CYS A 142 -18.38 -11.88 -8.72
C CYS A 142 -19.30 -11.05 -9.64
N PRO A 143 -19.35 -9.72 -9.50
CA PRO A 143 -20.24 -8.87 -10.28
C PRO A 143 -20.16 -9.08 -11.79
N VAL A 144 -18.95 -9.35 -12.30
CA VAL A 144 -18.66 -9.48 -13.73
C VAL A 144 -18.94 -10.87 -14.30
N TYR A 145 -19.39 -11.85 -13.51
CA TYR A 145 -19.58 -13.23 -13.97
C TYR A 145 -20.49 -13.32 -15.20
N GLY A 146 -21.60 -12.56 -15.22
CA GLY A 146 -22.51 -12.50 -16.37
C GLY A 146 -21.83 -11.96 -17.64
N TYR A 147 -20.93 -11.00 -17.50
CA TYR A 147 -20.10 -10.50 -18.61
C TYR A 147 -19.07 -11.55 -19.06
N LEU A 148 -18.37 -12.19 -18.11
CA LEU A 148 -17.38 -13.24 -18.42
C LEU A 148 -18.01 -14.40 -19.20
N LYS A 149 -19.23 -14.80 -18.83
CA LYS A 149 -20.03 -15.83 -19.52
C LYS A 149 -20.34 -15.46 -20.98
N LYS A 150 -20.64 -14.19 -21.25
CA LYS A 150 -21.00 -13.68 -22.60
C LYS A 150 -19.77 -13.27 -23.43
N SER A 151 -18.62 -13.05 -22.79
CA SER A 151 -17.41 -12.52 -23.45
C SER A 151 -16.85 -13.49 -24.49
N LYS A 152 -16.37 -12.92 -25.61
CA LYS A 152 -15.68 -13.68 -26.67
C LYS A 152 -14.18 -13.82 -26.43
N ASN A 153 -13.61 -13.04 -25.51
CA ASN A 153 -12.19 -13.05 -25.18
C ASN A 153 -11.79 -14.39 -24.53
N GLU A 154 -10.68 -14.99 -24.99
CA GLU A 154 -10.18 -16.25 -24.45
C GLU A 154 -9.89 -16.19 -22.95
N ARG A 155 -9.33 -15.07 -22.46
CA ARG A 155 -9.02 -14.89 -21.03
C ARG A 155 -10.30 -14.88 -20.19
N ASP A 156 -11.27 -14.09 -20.60
CA ASP A 156 -12.55 -13.93 -19.89
C ASP A 156 -13.31 -15.27 -19.85
N LYS A 157 -13.32 -16.00 -20.98
CA LYS A 157 -13.88 -17.36 -21.06
C LYS A 157 -13.17 -18.33 -20.13
N SER A 158 -11.83 -18.30 -20.10
CA SER A 158 -11.04 -19.14 -19.19
C SER A 158 -11.40 -18.86 -17.73
N CYS A 159 -11.55 -17.59 -17.36
CA CYS A 159 -11.96 -17.18 -16.02
C CYS A 159 -13.37 -17.72 -15.67
N TYR A 160 -14.34 -17.53 -16.58
CA TYR A 160 -15.69 -18.09 -16.42
C TYR A 160 -15.67 -19.61 -16.20
N ILE A 161 -14.93 -20.35 -17.03
CA ILE A 161 -14.80 -21.81 -16.92
C ILE A 161 -14.16 -22.19 -15.58
N SER A 162 -13.13 -21.48 -15.12
CA SER A 162 -12.52 -21.71 -13.81
C SER A 162 -13.50 -21.51 -12.66
N ILE A 163 -14.33 -20.46 -12.69
CA ILE A 163 -15.38 -20.23 -11.66
C ILE A 163 -16.43 -21.34 -11.71
N LEU A 164 -16.89 -21.71 -12.91
CA LEU A 164 -17.86 -22.80 -13.09
C LEU A 164 -17.30 -24.12 -12.53
N ASN A 165 -16.05 -24.46 -12.85
CA ASN A 165 -15.40 -25.66 -12.33
C ASN A 165 -15.30 -25.65 -10.80
N LEU A 166 -15.04 -24.49 -10.17
CA LEU A 166 -15.08 -24.38 -8.72
C LEU A 166 -16.48 -24.67 -8.15
N MET A 167 -17.54 -24.14 -8.77
CA MET A 167 -18.92 -24.43 -8.35
C MET A 167 -19.31 -25.90 -8.55
N LEU A 168 -18.82 -26.54 -9.62
CA LEU A 168 -19.06 -27.97 -9.88
C LEU A 168 -18.27 -28.87 -8.92
N THR A 169 -17.07 -28.43 -8.49
CA THR A 169 -16.23 -29.17 -7.54
C THR A 169 -16.76 -29.06 -6.11
N HIS A 170 -17.40 -27.94 -5.76
CA HIS A 170 -17.81 -27.63 -4.40
C HIS A 170 -19.32 -27.41 -4.27
N SER A 171 -20.05 -28.43 -3.79
CA SER A 171 -21.52 -28.39 -3.58
C SER A 171 -22.05 -27.16 -2.82
N PRO A 172 -21.41 -26.64 -1.75
CA PRO A 172 -21.92 -25.47 -1.02
C PRO A 172 -21.53 -24.12 -1.65
N LEU A 173 -20.69 -24.08 -2.69
CA LEU A 173 -20.26 -22.84 -3.34
C LEU A 173 -21.34 -22.28 -4.27
N ARG A 174 -21.66 -21.00 -4.13
CA ARG A 174 -22.58 -20.24 -4.97
C ARG A 174 -21.88 -19.00 -5.49
N VAL A 175 -22.30 -18.52 -6.66
CA VAL A 175 -21.79 -17.26 -7.23
C VAL A 175 -22.92 -16.25 -7.32
N ALA A 176 -22.70 -15.07 -6.74
CA ALA A 176 -23.59 -13.92 -6.87
C ALA A 176 -22.98 -12.94 -7.89
N TYR A 177 -23.75 -12.48 -8.86
CA TYR A 177 -23.26 -11.53 -9.87
C TYR A 177 -24.32 -10.48 -10.24
N ILE A 178 -23.91 -9.47 -11.00
CA ILE A 178 -24.78 -8.42 -11.51
C ILE A 178 -25.08 -8.71 -12.99
N ASP A 179 -26.35 -8.87 -13.33
CA ASP A 179 -26.81 -8.99 -14.72
C ASP A 179 -27.42 -7.65 -15.15
N GLU A 180 -26.93 -7.11 -16.27
CA GLU A 180 -27.47 -5.92 -16.91
C GLU A 180 -28.30 -6.35 -18.13
N VAL A 181 -29.56 -5.92 -18.14
CA VAL A 181 -30.55 -6.28 -19.16
C VAL A 181 -31.21 -5.00 -19.67
N ASP A 182 -31.28 -4.85 -21.00
CA ASP A 182 -32.02 -3.76 -21.63
C ASP A 182 -33.50 -4.13 -21.71
N GLU A 183 -34.35 -3.46 -20.92
CA GLU A 183 -35.80 -3.62 -20.98
C GLU A 183 -36.43 -2.45 -21.76
N ASN A 184 -37.28 -2.75 -22.75
CA ASN A 184 -38.08 -1.74 -23.43
C ASN A 184 -39.37 -1.49 -22.65
N LYS A 185 -39.42 -0.34 -21.96
CA LYS A 185 -40.66 0.18 -21.35
C LYS A 185 -41.11 1.43 -22.11
N ASP A 186 -42.35 1.46 -22.54
CA ASP A 186 -42.97 2.61 -23.22
C ASP A 186 -42.18 3.14 -24.44
N GLY A 187 -41.58 2.22 -25.22
CA GLY A 187 -40.79 2.56 -26.41
C GLY A 187 -39.40 3.16 -26.12
N LYS A 188 -38.97 3.22 -24.86
CA LYS A 188 -37.62 3.64 -24.45
C LYS A 188 -36.87 2.45 -23.86
N SER A 189 -35.65 2.21 -24.35
CA SER A 189 -34.73 1.23 -23.75
C SER A 189 -34.25 1.77 -22.41
N GLN A 190 -34.41 0.99 -21.35
CA GLN A 190 -33.89 1.29 -20.02
C GLN A 190 -33.06 0.11 -19.52
N ASN A 191 -31.82 0.39 -19.13
CA ASN A 191 -30.94 -0.61 -18.51
C ASN A 191 -31.48 -0.94 -17.12
N VAL A 192 -31.76 -2.22 -16.90
CA VAL A 192 -32.21 -2.77 -15.62
C VAL A 192 -31.13 -3.68 -15.08
N TYR A 193 -30.87 -3.56 -13.79
CA TYR A 193 -29.83 -4.31 -13.09
C TYR A 193 -30.46 -5.34 -12.18
N TYR A 194 -29.92 -6.56 -12.18
CA TYR A 194 -30.34 -7.65 -11.32
C TYR A 194 -29.14 -8.19 -10.53
N SER A 195 -29.34 -8.47 -9.25
CA SER A 195 -28.43 -9.34 -8.47
C SER A 195 -28.92 -10.78 -8.65
N VAL A 196 -28.06 -11.65 -9.16
CA VAL A 196 -28.39 -13.02 -9.54
C VAL A 196 -27.53 -14.00 -8.78
N LEU A 197 -28.12 -15.06 -8.22
CA LEU A 197 -27.41 -16.16 -7.56
C LEU A 197 -27.45 -17.40 -8.45
N VAL A 198 -26.28 -17.99 -8.71
CA VAL A 198 -26.15 -19.25 -9.45
C VAL A 198 -25.47 -20.33 -8.63
N LYS A 199 -25.75 -21.58 -9.00
CA LYS A 199 -25.11 -22.81 -8.50
C LYS A 199 -24.64 -23.67 -9.67
N GLY A 200 -23.53 -24.38 -9.51
CA GLY A 200 -23.13 -25.42 -10.45
C GLY A 200 -24.02 -26.67 -10.31
N ARG A 201 -24.60 -27.15 -11.42
CA ARG A 201 -25.21 -28.48 -11.52
C ARG A 201 -24.68 -29.20 -12.75
N GLU A 202 -24.27 -30.45 -12.57
CA GLU A 202 -23.75 -31.32 -13.63
C GLU A 202 -22.60 -30.68 -14.43
N LYS A 203 -22.93 -29.93 -15.50
CA LYS A 203 -21.98 -29.27 -16.41
C LYS A 203 -22.27 -27.78 -16.62
N TYR A 204 -23.31 -27.21 -16.01
CA TYR A 204 -23.74 -25.83 -16.26
C TYR A 204 -24.04 -25.07 -14.97
N ASP A 205 -24.10 -23.75 -15.07
CA ASP A 205 -24.59 -22.88 -14.00
C ASP A 205 -26.13 -22.77 -14.09
N GLU A 206 -26.79 -23.01 -12.95
CA GLU A 206 -28.24 -22.87 -12.78
C GLU A 206 -28.54 -21.60 -11.96
N GLU A 207 -29.42 -20.76 -12.47
CA GLU A 207 -29.93 -19.60 -11.76
C GLU A 207 -30.93 -20.03 -10.67
N ILE A 208 -30.66 -19.63 -9.42
CA ILE A 208 -31.52 -19.94 -8.27
C ILE A 208 -32.43 -18.76 -7.95
N TYR A 209 -31.85 -17.56 -7.87
CA TYR A 209 -32.57 -16.35 -7.50
C TYR A 209 -32.14 -15.18 -8.38
N ARG A 210 -33.11 -14.31 -8.69
CA ARG A 210 -32.91 -13.05 -9.40
C ARG A 210 -33.68 -11.96 -8.67
N ILE A 211 -32.97 -10.89 -8.29
CA ILE A 211 -33.52 -9.78 -7.54
C ILE A 211 -33.22 -8.48 -8.29
N LYS A 212 -34.27 -7.74 -8.65
CA LYS A 212 -34.14 -6.44 -9.32
C LYS A 212 -33.51 -5.43 -8.38
N LEU A 213 -32.45 -4.76 -8.85
CA LEU A 213 -31.77 -3.70 -8.12
C LEU A 213 -32.39 -2.33 -8.45
N PRO A 214 -32.32 -1.37 -7.52
CA PRO A 214 -32.88 -0.02 -7.74
C PRO A 214 -32.08 0.80 -8.78
N GLY A 215 -30.88 0.36 -9.15
CA GLY A 215 -30.00 1.01 -10.11
C GLY A 215 -28.64 0.30 -10.19
N PRO A 216 -27.69 0.86 -10.96
CA PRO A 216 -26.34 0.31 -11.09
C PRO A 216 -25.56 0.42 -9.76
N PRO A 217 -25.08 -0.69 -9.18
CA PRO A 217 -24.38 -0.67 -7.89
C PRO A 217 -23.10 0.16 -7.90
N THR A 218 -22.41 0.21 -9.04
CA THR A 218 -21.15 0.97 -9.23
C THR A 218 -21.31 2.50 -9.10
N VAL A 219 -22.55 3.01 -9.04
CA VAL A 219 -22.80 4.44 -8.77
C VAL A 219 -22.67 4.78 -7.30
N ILE A 220 -22.96 3.84 -6.40
CA ILE A 220 -23.07 4.10 -4.95
C ILE A 220 -21.69 3.99 -4.26
N GLY A 221 -20.91 2.96 -4.55
CA GLY A 221 -19.58 2.75 -3.96
C GLY A 221 -18.55 2.13 -4.90
N GLU A 222 -17.28 2.20 -4.52
CA GLU A 222 -16.18 1.60 -5.30
C GLU A 222 -15.78 0.23 -4.76
N GLY A 223 -15.79 -0.80 -5.63
CA GLY A 223 -15.11 -2.07 -5.38
C GLY A 223 -15.78 -2.97 -4.33
N LYS A 224 -15.04 -3.27 -3.25
CA LYS A 224 -15.36 -4.29 -2.23
C LYS A 224 -16.74 -4.14 -1.55
N PRO A 225 -17.14 -2.97 -1.03
CA PRO A 225 -18.38 -2.85 -0.27
C PRO A 225 -19.63 -3.06 -1.13
N GLU A 226 -19.63 -2.62 -2.40
CA GLU A 226 -20.75 -2.90 -3.32
C GLU A 226 -20.85 -4.38 -3.65
N ASN A 227 -19.71 -5.04 -3.90
CA ASN A 227 -19.65 -6.49 -4.12
C ASN A 227 -20.25 -7.26 -2.93
N GLN A 228 -19.95 -6.83 -1.70
CA GLN A 228 -20.55 -7.43 -0.51
C GLN A 228 -22.06 -7.11 -0.39
N ASN A 229 -22.45 -5.86 -0.61
CA ASN A 229 -23.83 -5.39 -0.40
C ASN A 229 -24.84 -6.04 -1.35
N HIS A 230 -24.51 -6.24 -2.64
CA HIS A 230 -25.46 -6.89 -3.54
C HIS A 230 -25.57 -8.40 -3.30
N ALA A 231 -24.53 -9.02 -2.74
CA ALA A 231 -24.45 -10.46 -2.53
C ALA A 231 -24.93 -10.91 -1.14
N ILE A 232 -24.90 -10.03 -0.12
CA ILE A 232 -25.27 -10.38 1.26
C ILE A 232 -26.67 -10.96 1.39
N ILE A 233 -27.61 -10.54 0.53
CA ILE A 233 -29.00 -11.05 0.49
C ILE A 233 -29.07 -12.56 0.19
N PHE A 234 -28.04 -13.13 -0.42
CA PHE A 234 -27.96 -14.55 -0.75
C PHE A 234 -27.29 -15.40 0.33
N THR A 235 -26.63 -14.78 1.31
CA THR A 235 -26.08 -15.49 2.48
C THR A 235 -27.22 -16.07 3.34
N ARG A 236 -26.95 -17.16 4.06
CA ARG A 236 -27.90 -17.89 4.90
C ARG A 236 -27.33 -18.13 6.30
N GLY A 237 -28.15 -18.64 7.21
CA GLY A 237 -27.74 -18.91 8.59
C GLY A 237 -27.69 -17.68 9.50
N GLU A 238 -27.22 -17.89 10.73
CA GLU A 238 -27.20 -16.87 11.79
C GLU A 238 -25.85 -16.15 11.86
N ALA A 239 -24.76 -16.81 11.46
CA ALA A 239 -23.43 -16.23 11.35
C ALA A 239 -23.08 -15.89 9.90
N LEU A 240 -22.25 -14.85 9.73
CA LEU A 240 -21.70 -14.43 8.44
C LEU A 240 -20.23 -14.08 8.61
N GLN A 241 -19.35 -14.82 7.94
CA GLN A 241 -17.94 -14.52 7.87
C GLN A 241 -17.59 -13.78 6.56
N THR A 242 -16.98 -12.61 6.68
CA THR A 242 -16.49 -11.85 5.52
C THR A 242 -15.02 -12.15 5.29
N ARG A 243 -14.66 -12.51 4.06
CA ARG A 243 -13.29 -12.91 3.70
C ARG A 243 -12.75 -12.09 2.55
N ASP A 244 -11.50 -11.66 2.66
CA ASP A 244 -10.75 -11.16 1.51
C ASP A 244 -10.23 -12.34 0.67
N MET A 245 -10.13 -12.12 -0.64
CA MET A 245 -9.68 -13.15 -1.60
C MET A 245 -8.26 -13.70 -1.31
N ASN A 246 -7.44 -13.04 -0.48
CA ASN A 246 -6.10 -13.50 -0.09
C ASN A 246 -6.05 -14.22 1.27
N GLN A 247 -7.19 -14.43 1.94
CA GLN A 247 -7.31 -15.13 3.22
C GLN A 247 -7.82 -16.56 3.01
N GLU A 248 -7.07 -17.55 3.48
CA GLU A 248 -7.43 -18.97 3.41
C GLU A 248 -7.54 -19.59 4.81
N ASN A 249 -8.27 -20.69 4.95
CA ASN A 249 -8.32 -21.43 6.20
C ASN A 249 -7.48 -22.71 6.12
N TYR A 250 -6.97 -23.16 7.26
CA TYR A 250 -6.28 -24.45 7.39
C TYR A 250 -7.30 -25.55 7.74
N TYR A 251 -7.02 -26.79 7.33
CA TYR A 251 -7.93 -27.91 7.56
C TYR A 251 -8.11 -28.17 9.06
N GLU A 252 -7.02 -28.11 9.82
CA GLU A 252 -6.95 -28.32 11.26
C GLU A 252 -7.71 -27.21 12.03
N GLU A 253 -7.62 -25.97 11.56
CA GLU A 253 -8.33 -24.82 12.11
C GLU A 253 -9.84 -24.91 11.84
N SER A 254 -10.25 -25.61 10.79
CA SER A 254 -11.65 -25.77 10.41
C SER A 254 -12.47 -26.52 11.46
N PHE A 255 -11.88 -27.50 12.16
CA PHE A 255 -12.53 -28.21 13.27
C PHE A 255 -12.89 -27.31 14.45
N LYS A 256 -12.20 -26.18 14.60
CA LYS A 256 -12.39 -25.25 15.73
C LYS A 256 -13.55 -24.29 15.50
N MET A 257 -14.09 -24.17 14.28
CA MET A 257 -15.18 -23.22 13.96
C MET A 257 -16.39 -23.40 14.86
N ARG A 258 -16.73 -24.64 15.20
CA ARG A 258 -17.80 -24.94 16.14
C ARG A 258 -17.61 -24.26 17.50
N ASN A 259 -16.39 -24.26 18.01
CA ASN A 259 -16.07 -23.61 19.29
C ASN A 259 -16.17 -22.09 19.19
N VAL A 260 -15.73 -21.52 18.06
CA VAL A 260 -15.77 -20.07 17.81
C VAL A 260 -17.21 -19.59 17.70
N LEU A 261 -18.05 -20.26 16.92
CA LEU A 261 -19.44 -19.86 16.74
C LEU A 261 -20.21 -19.87 18.06
N GLU A 262 -19.90 -20.79 18.97
CA GLU A 262 -20.54 -20.84 20.30
C GLU A 262 -20.24 -19.59 21.15
N GLU A 263 -19.18 -18.83 20.86
CA GLU A 263 -18.89 -17.57 21.55
C GLU A 263 -19.99 -16.52 21.36
N PHE A 264 -20.81 -16.61 20.29
CA PHE A 264 -22.01 -15.77 20.12
C PHE A 264 -23.08 -16.05 21.19
N ARG A 265 -23.17 -17.28 21.71
CA ARG A 265 -24.16 -17.66 22.71
C ARG A 265 -23.68 -17.38 24.13
N LYS A 266 -22.36 -17.36 24.34
CA LYS A 266 -21.75 -17.07 25.64
C LYS A 266 -21.93 -15.61 26.04
N GLU A 267 -22.47 -15.43 27.24
CA GLU A 267 -22.53 -14.11 27.85
C GLU A 267 -21.14 -13.65 28.27
N HIS A 268 -20.77 -12.46 27.82
CA HIS A 268 -19.53 -11.81 28.19
C HIS A 268 -19.84 -10.55 29.01
N SER A 269 -18.99 -10.25 30.00
CA SER A 269 -18.96 -8.99 30.80
C SER A 269 -20.30 -8.23 30.88
N GLY A 270 -21.18 -8.61 31.80
CA GLY A 270 -22.48 -7.94 32.00
C GLY A 270 -23.61 -8.45 31.10
N GLN A 271 -23.66 -9.76 30.86
CA GLN A 271 -24.72 -10.48 30.11
C GLN A 271 -24.88 -10.09 28.63
N ARG A 272 -23.89 -9.42 28.02
CA ARG A 272 -23.96 -9.06 26.60
C ARG A 272 -23.36 -10.16 25.75
N LYS A 273 -24.06 -10.50 24.67
CA LYS A 273 -23.55 -11.40 23.63
C LYS A 273 -22.76 -10.60 22.60
N PRO A 274 -21.64 -11.13 22.10
CA PRO A 274 -20.90 -10.46 21.04
C PRO A 274 -21.73 -10.41 19.76
N THR A 275 -21.51 -9.38 18.96
CA THR A 275 -22.09 -9.20 17.63
C THR A 275 -21.05 -9.40 16.53
N ILE A 276 -19.76 -9.34 16.89
CA ILE A 276 -18.63 -9.66 16.01
C ILE A 276 -17.59 -10.45 16.80
N LEU A 277 -17.20 -11.61 16.28
CA LEU A 277 -16.12 -12.43 16.81
C LEU A 277 -14.86 -12.22 15.97
N GLY A 278 -13.81 -11.70 16.63
CA GLY A 278 -12.51 -11.52 16.01
C GLY A 278 -11.67 -12.76 15.99
N ILE A 279 -10.98 -13.02 14.89
CA ILE A 279 -10.09 -14.18 14.73
C ILE A 279 -8.66 -13.72 14.44
N ARG A 280 -7.67 -14.45 14.96
CA ARG A 280 -6.24 -14.22 14.66
C ARG A 280 -5.93 -14.52 13.19
N GLU A 281 -5.07 -13.70 12.59
CA GLU A 281 -4.51 -13.96 11.26
C GLU A 281 -3.09 -14.53 11.40
N HIS A 282 -2.80 -15.60 10.67
CA HIS A 282 -1.49 -16.18 10.47
C HIS A 282 -0.93 -15.75 9.11
N LEU A 283 0.09 -14.92 9.14
CA LEU A 283 0.70 -14.32 7.97
C LEU A 283 1.88 -15.19 7.50
N PHE A 284 1.79 -15.77 6.30
CA PHE A 284 2.76 -16.77 5.84
C PHE A 284 3.79 -16.27 4.80
N THR A 285 3.74 -15.00 4.37
CA THR A 285 4.62 -14.47 3.31
C THR A 285 5.95 -13.88 3.80
N GLY A 286 6.19 -13.82 5.11
CA GLY A 286 7.37 -13.12 5.65
C GLY A 286 8.72 -13.77 5.34
N SER A 287 8.75 -14.98 4.80
CA SER A 287 9.99 -15.66 4.42
C SER A 287 10.52 -15.27 3.04
N VAL A 288 9.76 -14.50 2.26
CA VAL A 288 10.11 -14.20 0.87
C VAL A 288 11.22 -13.14 0.78
N SER A 289 11.17 -12.11 1.63
CA SER A 289 12.12 -10.99 1.63
C SER A 289 12.20 -10.33 3.00
N SER A 290 13.23 -9.53 3.22
CA SER A 290 13.40 -8.74 4.45
C SER A 290 12.28 -7.72 4.62
N LEU A 291 11.78 -7.12 3.53
CA LEU A 291 10.57 -6.27 3.54
C LEU A 291 9.34 -7.04 4.03
N ALA A 292 9.12 -8.24 3.47
CA ALA A 292 8.02 -9.11 3.88
C ALA A 292 8.13 -9.48 5.36
N TRP A 293 9.35 -9.68 5.86
CA TRP A 293 9.61 -9.96 7.27
C TRP A 293 9.33 -8.78 8.19
N PHE A 294 9.76 -7.56 7.84
CA PHE A 294 9.43 -6.36 8.63
C PHE A 294 7.92 -6.15 8.70
N ARG A 295 7.25 -6.26 7.56
CA ARG A 295 5.80 -6.11 7.48
C ARG A 295 5.07 -7.21 8.24
N LEU A 296 5.52 -8.46 8.11
CA LEU A 296 5.01 -9.61 8.84
C LEU A 296 5.02 -9.35 10.34
N ASN A 297 6.16 -8.98 10.91
CA ASN A 297 6.28 -8.83 12.36
C ASN A 297 5.50 -7.60 12.87
N GLN A 298 5.46 -6.50 12.11
CA GLN A 298 4.60 -5.35 12.42
C GLN A 298 3.11 -5.78 12.46
N GLU A 299 2.64 -6.50 11.45
CA GLU A 299 1.25 -6.90 11.37
C GLU A 299 0.89 -8.03 12.35
N ASN A 300 1.79 -8.99 12.61
CA ASN A 300 1.61 -10.00 13.66
C ASN A 300 1.33 -9.33 15.00
N SER A 301 2.14 -8.33 15.39
CA SER A 301 1.92 -7.58 16.63
C SER A 301 0.56 -6.86 16.69
N PHE A 302 0.03 -6.42 15.54
CA PHE A 302 -1.30 -5.83 15.47
C PHE A 302 -2.40 -6.88 15.64
N VAL A 303 -2.32 -8.01 14.92
CA VAL A 303 -3.37 -9.06 14.89
C VAL A 303 -3.39 -9.97 16.12
N THR A 304 -2.37 -9.89 16.98
CA THR A 304 -2.29 -10.61 18.26
C THR A 304 -2.45 -9.65 19.46
N ILE A 305 -1.34 -9.23 20.09
CA ILE A 305 -1.33 -8.40 21.30
C ILE A 305 -2.11 -7.09 21.10
N GLY A 306 -2.05 -6.48 19.91
CA GLY A 306 -2.85 -5.33 19.55
C GLY A 306 -4.35 -5.62 19.66
N GLN A 307 -4.88 -6.58 18.88
CA GLN A 307 -6.29 -6.96 18.91
C GLN A 307 -6.75 -7.43 20.29
N ARG A 308 -5.90 -8.16 21.03
CA ARG A 308 -6.18 -8.61 22.41
C ARG A 308 -6.47 -7.43 23.32
N ILE A 309 -5.55 -6.45 23.37
CA ILE A 309 -5.68 -5.26 24.23
C ILE A 309 -6.87 -4.39 23.78
N LEU A 310 -7.08 -4.25 22.47
CA LEU A 310 -8.22 -3.51 21.91
C LEU A 310 -9.57 -4.13 22.30
N ALA A 311 -9.66 -5.45 22.32
CA ALA A 311 -10.87 -6.17 22.74
C ALA A 311 -11.06 -6.07 24.26
N ASN A 312 -10.01 -6.36 25.03
CA ASN A 312 -10.04 -6.37 26.49
C ASN A 312 -8.63 -6.01 27.05
N PRO A 313 -8.48 -4.94 27.85
CA PRO A 313 -9.52 -4.18 28.55
C PRO A 313 -10.08 -2.95 27.81
N LEU A 314 -9.51 -2.53 26.67
CA LEU A 314 -9.82 -1.20 26.12
C LEU A 314 -11.22 -1.09 25.50
N ARG A 315 -11.83 -2.21 25.05
CA ARG A 315 -13.18 -2.26 24.45
C ARG A 315 -13.37 -1.27 23.29
N VAL A 316 -12.34 -1.13 22.46
CA VAL A 316 -12.29 -0.31 21.24
C VAL A 316 -11.77 -1.11 20.03
N ARG A 317 -11.91 -2.45 20.08
CA ARG A 317 -11.76 -3.30 18.90
C ARG A 317 -12.90 -3.04 17.91
N PHE A 318 -12.57 -2.97 16.64
CA PHE A 318 -13.51 -2.90 15.53
C PHE A 318 -13.18 -3.96 14.47
N HIS A 319 -13.99 -4.02 13.42
CA HIS A 319 -13.73 -4.86 12.27
C HIS A 319 -12.73 -4.18 11.32
N TYR A 320 -11.55 -4.75 11.11
CA TYR A 320 -10.50 -4.12 10.29
C TYR A 320 -10.32 -4.81 8.92
N GLY A 321 -11.38 -5.41 8.37
CA GLY A 321 -11.28 -6.26 7.18
C GLY A 321 -10.60 -7.60 7.43
N HIS A 322 -10.43 -7.96 8.71
CA HIS A 322 -9.88 -9.25 9.13
C HIS A 322 -10.96 -10.32 8.99
N SER A 323 -10.57 -11.58 9.17
CA SER A 323 -11.47 -12.75 9.06
C SER A 323 -12.49 -12.90 10.19
N ASP A 324 -13.15 -11.81 10.57
CA ASP A 324 -14.14 -11.75 11.63
C ASP A 324 -15.46 -12.42 11.19
N ILE A 325 -16.16 -12.98 12.18
CA ILE A 325 -17.50 -13.55 12.02
C ILE A 325 -18.50 -12.58 12.64
N PHE A 326 -19.58 -12.29 11.92
CA PHE A 326 -20.64 -11.39 12.32
C PHE A 326 -21.88 -12.17 12.75
N ASP A 327 -22.59 -11.65 13.75
CA ASP A 327 -24.00 -11.95 13.95
C ASP A 327 -24.75 -11.36 12.75
N ARG A 328 -25.13 -12.22 11.81
CA ARG A 328 -25.75 -11.83 10.56
C ARG A 328 -27.07 -11.12 10.81
N ILE A 329 -27.89 -11.62 11.74
CA ILE A 329 -29.22 -11.07 12.05
C ILE A 329 -29.09 -9.64 12.60
N PHE A 330 -28.11 -9.42 13.49
CA PHE A 330 -27.83 -8.09 14.00
C PHE A 330 -27.38 -7.13 12.89
N HIS A 331 -26.50 -7.56 11.98
CA HIS A 331 -25.88 -6.69 10.99
C HIS A 331 -26.77 -6.38 9.77
N ILE A 332 -27.51 -7.35 9.24
CA ILE A 332 -28.35 -7.15 8.03
C ILE A 332 -29.54 -6.22 8.27
N THR A 333 -30.00 -6.09 9.51
CA THR A 333 -31.22 -5.31 9.81
C THR A 333 -31.01 -3.80 9.72
N ARG A 334 -29.82 -3.27 10.07
CA ARG A 334 -29.57 -1.80 10.17
C ARG A 334 -28.10 -1.38 10.00
N GLY A 335 -27.45 -1.76 8.90
CA GLY A 335 -26.11 -1.22 8.59
C GLY A 335 -25.22 -2.07 7.70
N GLY A 336 -25.57 -3.35 7.50
CA GLY A 336 -24.76 -4.26 6.72
C GLY A 336 -23.41 -4.57 7.39
N ILE A 337 -22.47 -5.01 6.56
CA ILE A 337 -21.12 -5.46 6.94
C ILE A 337 -20.01 -4.55 6.39
N SER A 338 -20.37 -3.55 5.59
CA SER A 338 -19.45 -2.55 5.05
C SER A 338 -20.23 -1.31 4.63
N LYS A 339 -19.54 -0.17 4.54
CA LYS A 339 -20.14 1.11 4.16
C LYS A 339 -19.69 1.52 2.77
N ALA A 340 -20.59 1.39 1.79
CA ALA A 340 -20.31 1.78 0.43
C ALA A 340 -20.39 3.29 0.22
N SER A 341 -19.35 3.88 -0.36
CA SER A 341 -19.38 5.23 -0.90
C SER A 341 -18.23 5.42 -1.91
N LYS A 342 -18.51 6.16 -2.98
CA LYS A 342 -17.64 6.25 -4.15
C LYS A 342 -16.34 7.05 -3.93
N LEU A 343 -16.36 8.02 -3.03
CA LEU A 343 -15.23 8.96 -2.81
C LEU A 343 -14.86 9.13 -1.34
N ILE A 344 -15.61 8.51 -0.42
CA ILE A 344 -15.53 8.72 1.02
C ILE A 344 -15.68 7.34 1.68
N ASN A 345 -14.98 7.05 2.77
CA ASN A 345 -14.96 5.76 3.47
C ASN A 345 -14.11 4.67 2.76
N LEU A 346 -12.87 5.00 2.38
CA LEU A 346 -11.90 4.08 1.78
C LEU A 346 -11.58 2.84 2.67
N ASN A 347 -11.67 3.02 3.99
CA ASN A 347 -11.62 1.93 4.98
C ASN A 347 -13.06 1.50 5.32
N ASP A 348 -13.77 0.94 4.35
CA ASP A 348 -15.20 0.63 4.41
C ASP A 348 -15.57 -0.38 5.51
N ASP A 349 -14.68 -1.36 5.76
CA ASP A 349 -14.87 -2.44 6.74
C ASP A 349 -15.05 -1.91 8.19
N ILE A 350 -14.27 -0.89 8.59
CA ILE A 350 -14.27 -0.40 9.99
C ILE A 350 -15.59 0.23 10.42
N PHE A 351 -16.36 0.74 9.46
CA PHE A 351 -17.67 1.33 9.72
C PHE A 351 -18.68 0.27 10.19
N ALA A 352 -18.52 -1.00 9.84
CA ALA A 352 -19.33 -2.08 10.40
C ALA A 352 -19.07 -2.24 11.91
N GLY A 353 -17.80 -2.14 12.32
CA GLY A 353 -17.42 -2.09 13.74
C GLY A 353 -17.99 -0.86 14.45
N PHE A 354 -17.91 0.33 13.84
CA PHE A 354 -18.49 1.55 14.41
C PHE A 354 -20.00 1.44 14.59
N ASN A 355 -20.71 0.95 13.56
CA ASN A 355 -22.16 0.73 13.61
C ASN A 355 -22.53 -0.27 14.71
N SER A 356 -21.77 -1.36 14.83
CA SER A 356 -21.95 -2.37 15.88
C SER A 356 -21.91 -1.75 17.28
N ILE A 357 -20.84 -1.02 17.58
CA ILE A 357 -20.65 -0.38 18.88
C ILE A 357 -21.68 0.74 19.13
N LEU A 358 -22.02 1.54 18.12
CA LEU A 358 -23.06 2.58 18.24
C LEU A 358 -24.43 1.99 18.59
N ARG A 359 -24.70 0.77 18.14
CA ARG A 359 -25.90 -0.02 18.44
C ARG A 359 -25.76 -0.88 19.71
N GLN A 360 -24.76 -0.59 20.54
CA GLN A 360 -24.46 -1.30 21.79
C GLN A 360 -24.02 -2.76 21.62
N GLY A 361 -23.66 -3.16 20.39
CA GLY A 361 -23.00 -4.43 20.11
C GLY A 361 -21.65 -4.54 20.81
N PHE A 362 -21.13 -5.77 20.84
CA PHE A 362 -19.91 -6.12 21.55
C PHE A 362 -18.98 -6.92 20.65
N ILE A 363 -17.69 -6.61 20.68
CA ILE A 363 -16.71 -7.18 19.75
C ILE A 363 -15.61 -7.88 20.56
N THR A 364 -15.43 -9.18 20.35
CA THR A 364 -14.41 -10.01 21.01
C THR A 364 -13.25 -10.34 20.08
N HIS A 365 -12.20 -10.97 20.63
CA HIS A 365 -11.06 -11.49 19.88
C HIS A 365 -10.63 -12.84 20.43
N HIS A 366 -10.41 -13.82 19.55
CA HIS A 366 -10.11 -15.20 19.87
C HIS A 366 -8.88 -15.68 19.09
N GLU A 367 -7.85 -16.13 19.82
CA GLU A 367 -6.55 -16.51 19.25
C GLU A 367 -6.30 -18.02 19.19
N TYR A 368 -7.21 -18.85 19.72
CA TYR A 368 -7.09 -20.32 19.64
C TYR A 368 -7.41 -20.87 18.25
N ILE A 369 -8.02 -20.05 17.41
CA ILE A 369 -8.23 -20.29 15.97
C ILE A 369 -7.44 -19.24 15.18
N GLN A 370 -6.95 -19.62 14.01
CA GLN A 370 -6.28 -18.71 13.12
C GLN A 370 -6.58 -18.97 11.65
N VAL A 371 -6.36 -17.95 10.83
CA VAL A 371 -6.61 -17.96 9.39
C VAL A 371 -5.33 -17.58 8.65
N GLY A 372 -4.98 -18.29 7.60
CA GLY A 372 -3.86 -17.93 6.73
C GLY A 372 -4.15 -16.64 5.93
N LYS A 373 -3.22 -15.68 5.91
CA LYS A 373 -3.31 -14.48 5.08
C LYS A 373 -2.02 -14.22 4.31
N GLY A 374 -2.16 -14.00 3.00
CA GLY A 374 -1.07 -13.59 2.14
C GLY A 374 -0.92 -12.07 2.12
N ASN A 375 0.26 -11.57 2.49
CA ASN A 375 0.57 -10.13 2.49
C ASN A 375 1.38 -9.70 1.27
N ASP A 376 1.28 -8.40 0.97
CA ASP A 376 2.13 -7.72 0.01
C ASP A 376 3.61 -7.78 0.42
N THR A 377 4.49 -8.08 -0.54
CA THR A 377 5.92 -8.34 -0.28
C THR A 377 6.87 -7.36 -0.97
N SER A 378 6.37 -6.46 -1.82
CA SER A 378 7.16 -5.40 -2.46
C SER A 378 6.96 -4.05 -1.79
N MET A 379 7.98 -3.18 -1.89
CA MET A 379 7.93 -1.82 -1.33
C MET A 379 6.72 -1.03 -1.85
N ASN A 380 6.41 -1.14 -3.14
CA ASN A 380 5.34 -0.37 -3.78
C ASN A 380 3.95 -0.86 -3.36
N GLN A 381 3.74 -2.18 -3.28
CA GLN A 381 2.48 -2.72 -2.79
C GLN A 381 2.27 -2.37 -1.31
N ILE A 382 3.30 -2.53 -0.46
CA ILE A 382 3.24 -2.16 0.96
C ILE A 382 2.94 -0.66 1.12
N SER A 383 3.61 0.21 0.36
CA SER A 383 3.42 1.66 0.46
C SER A 383 2.02 2.09 0.01
N VAL A 384 1.45 1.46 -1.03
CA VAL A 384 0.06 1.74 -1.45
C VAL A 384 -0.95 1.22 -0.44
N PHE A 385 -0.72 0.06 0.16
CA PHE A 385 -1.54 -0.43 1.26
C PHE A 385 -1.52 0.58 2.42
N GLU A 386 -0.35 1.05 2.85
CA GLU A 386 -0.23 2.05 3.91
C GLU A 386 -0.86 3.39 3.53
N ALA A 387 -0.72 3.83 2.28
CA ALA A 387 -1.39 5.02 1.76
C ALA A 387 -2.92 4.89 1.84
N LYS A 388 -3.47 3.72 1.50
CA LYS A 388 -4.90 3.40 1.65
C LYS A 388 -5.31 3.54 3.12
N VAL A 389 -4.63 2.84 4.03
CA VAL A 389 -5.01 2.87 5.45
C VAL A 389 -4.89 4.27 6.05
N ALA A 390 -3.83 5.02 5.72
CA ALA A 390 -3.64 6.40 6.18
C ALA A 390 -4.70 7.37 5.65
N SER A 391 -5.05 7.27 4.36
CA SER A 391 -6.12 8.07 3.76
C SER A 391 -7.47 7.75 4.41
N GLY A 392 -7.81 6.47 4.52
CA GLY A 392 -9.06 6.06 5.16
C GLY A 392 -9.16 6.46 6.63
N ASN A 393 -8.04 6.55 7.37
CA ASN A 393 -8.04 7.13 8.72
C ASN A 393 -8.27 8.65 8.72
N GLY A 394 -7.74 9.38 7.73
CA GLY A 394 -8.05 10.81 7.55
C GLY A 394 -9.56 11.03 7.32
N GLU A 395 -10.20 10.18 6.54
CA GLU A 395 -11.65 10.22 6.33
C GLU A 395 -12.44 9.83 7.59
N GLN A 396 -11.96 8.85 8.37
CA GLN A 396 -12.55 8.48 9.65
C GLN A 396 -12.55 9.67 10.62
N THR A 397 -11.44 10.41 10.73
CA THR A 397 -11.33 11.62 11.55
C THR A 397 -12.42 12.65 11.21
N LEU A 398 -12.76 12.77 9.93
CA LEU A 398 -13.78 13.68 9.41
C LEU A 398 -15.20 13.09 9.43
N SER A 399 -15.37 11.83 9.84
CA SER A 399 -16.63 11.11 9.72
C SER A 399 -17.61 11.42 10.86
N ARG A 400 -18.90 11.38 10.52
CA ARG A 400 -20.00 11.49 11.51
C ARG A 400 -20.03 10.31 12.47
N ASP A 401 -19.52 9.15 12.06
CA ASP A 401 -19.54 7.93 12.86
C ASP A 401 -18.56 8.04 14.03
N VAL A 402 -17.35 8.55 13.78
CA VAL A 402 -16.38 8.87 14.85
C VAL A 402 -16.90 9.93 15.79
N TYR A 403 -17.54 10.99 15.27
CA TYR A 403 -18.19 12.00 16.12
C TYR A 403 -19.24 11.40 17.07
N ARG A 404 -20.10 10.52 16.55
CA ARG A 404 -21.13 9.83 17.36
C ARG A 404 -20.53 8.85 18.38
N LEU A 405 -19.45 8.16 18.01
CA LEU A 405 -18.73 7.27 18.93
C LEU A 405 -18.12 8.06 20.07
N ALA A 406 -17.44 9.17 19.76
CA ALA A 406 -16.82 10.04 20.76
C ALA A 406 -17.83 10.57 21.79
N GLN A 407 -19.07 10.89 21.36
CA GLN A 407 -20.14 11.30 22.27
C GLN A 407 -20.67 10.17 23.19
N ARG A 408 -20.40 8.90 22.86
CA ARG A 408 -20.89 7.73 23.61
C ARG A 408 -19.81 7.01 24.41
N PHE A 409 -18.54 7.28 24.13
CA PHE A 409 -17.43 6.72 24.88
C PHE A 409 -17.23 7.47 26.19
N ASP A 410 -16.96 6.71 27.26
CA ASP A 410 -16.37 7.26 28.47
C ASP A 410 -14.95 7.77 28.18
N PHE A 411 -14.39 8.51 29.13
CA PHE A 411 -13.07 9.13 28.98
C PHE A 411 -11.97 8.12 28.60
N TYR A 412 -11.97 6.93 29.22
CA TYR A 412 -10.92 5.93 28.96
C TYR A 412 -11.09 5.28 27.59
N ARG A 413 -12.31 4.95 27.19
CA ARG A 413 -12.58 4.43 25.84
C ARG A 413 -12.31 5.47 24.76
N MET A 414 -12.60 6.74 25.02
CA MET A 414 -12.28 7.84 24.11
C MET A 414 -10.77 8.00 23.94
N LEU A 415 -10.02 7.98 25.05
CA LEU A 415 -8.55 8.04 25.03
C LEU A 415 -7.95 6.84 24.31
N SER A 416 -8.47 5.64 24.60
CA SER A 416 -8.05 4.40 23.94
C SER A 416 -8.30 4.47 22.44
N PHE A 417 -9.52 4.87 22.05
CA PHE A 417 -9.89 5.04 20.65
C PHE A 417 -8.96 6.03 19.95
N TYR A 418 -8.68 7.17 20.57
CA TYR A 418 -7.76 8.15 20.02
C TYR A 418 -6.39 7.52 19.77
N PHE A 419 -5.73 6.94 20.77
CA PHE A 419 -4.38 6.41 20.60
C PHE A 419 -4.29 5.24 19.62
N THR A 420 -5.32 4.41 19.51
CA THR A 420 -5.26 3.17 18.71
C THR A 420 -5.77 3.33 17.29
N THR A 421 -6.52 4.39 16.99
CA THR A 421 -7.06 4.65 15.64
C THR A 421 -6.49 5.96 15.09
N VAL A 422 -7.25 7.06 15.16
CA VAL A 422 -6.94 8.36 14.56
C VAL A 422 -5.64 8.97 15.07
N GLY A 423 -5.37 8.84 16.38
CA GLY A 423 -4.24 9.47 17.07
C GLY A 423 -2.89 8.96 16.61
N LEU A 424 -2.75 7.71 16.16
CA LEU A 424 -1.49 7.19 15.61
C LEU A 424 -1.09 7.94 14.33
N TYR A 425 -2.04 8.14 13.41
CA TYR A 425 -1.80 8.85 12.15
C TYR A 425 -1.67 10.35 12.36
N PHE A 426 -2.47 10.93 13.27
CA PHE A 426 -2.32 12.31 13.68
C PHE A 426 -0.93 12.57 14.29
N SER A 427 -0.48 11.72 15.22
CA SER A 427 0.84 11.84 15.85
C SER A 427 1.97 11.69 14.82
N SER A 428 1.82 10.76 13.86
CA SER A 428 2.78 10.60 12.74
C SER A 428 2.90 11.88 11.90
N MET A 429 1.77 12.53 11.60
CA MET A 429 1.74 13.81 10.90
C MET A 429 2.38 14.92 11.72
N VAL A 430 2.06 15.02 13.02
CA VAL A 430 2.64 16.01 13.94
C VAL A 430 4.15 15.82 14.04
N THR A 431 4.66 14.60 14.16
CA THR A 431 6.12 14.33 14.16
C THR A 431 6.81 14.91 12.93
N VAL A 432 6.25 14.69 11.74
CA VAL A 432 6.81 15.25 10.49
C VAL A 432 6.68 16.78 10.46
N LEU A 433 5.56 17.34 10.90
CA LEU A 433 5.39 18.80 10.98
C LEU A 433 6.38 19.45 11.96
N THR A 434 6.68 18.80 13.08
CA THR A 434 7.68 19.27 14.04
C THR A 434 9.08 19.28 13.43
N VAL A 435 9.45 18.31 12.59
CA VAL A 435 10.71 18.34 11.84
C VAL A 435 10.80 19.58 10.96
N TYR A 436 9.73 19.87 10.19
CA TYR A 436 9.68 21.07 9.36
C TYR A 436 9.73 22.35 10.20
N LEU A 437 8.91 22.45 11.25
CA LEU A 437 8.90 23.61 12.13
C LEU A 437 10.27 23.84 12.77
N PHE A 438 10.94 22.78 13.19
CA PHE A 438 12.29 22.85 13.74
C PHE A 438 13.29 23.34 12.70
N LEU A 439 13.33 22.74 11.50
CA LEU A 439 14.28 23.09 10.45
C LEU A 439 14.06 24.51 9.91
N TYR A 440 12.82 24.91 9.67
CA TYR A 440 12.50 26.28 9.25
C TYR A 440 12.70 27.30 10.37
N GLY A 441 12.41 26.94 11.62
CA GLY A 441 12.71 27.78 12.78
C GLY A 441 14.21 28.01 12.92
N ARG A 442 15.02 26.96 12.74
CA ARG A 442 16.49 27.05 12.73
C ARG A 442 16.99 27.87 11.56
N LEU A 443 16.48 27.63 10.36
CA LEU A 443 16.78 28.43 9.17
C LEU A 443 16.56 29.92 9.45
N TYR A 444 15.42 30.28 10.04
CA TYR A 444 15.13 31.65 10.42
C TYR A 444 16.13 32.21 11.43
N MET A 445 16.43 31.48 12.52
CA MET A 445 17.36 31.95 13.54
C MET A 445 18.79 32.14 13.01
N VAL A 446 19.25 31.23 12.16
CA VAL A 446 20.56 31.30 11.49
C VAL A 446 20.62 32.52 10.56
N LEU A 447 19.65 32.63 9.65
CA LEU A 447 19.70 33.66 8.60
C LEU A 447 19.39 35.07 9.14
N SER A 448 18.63 35.20 10.23
CA SER A 448 18.39 36.49 10.90
C SER A 448 19.56 36.96 11.77
N GLY A 449 20.53 36.09 12.08
CA GLY A 449 21.62 36.39 13.02
C GLY A 449 21.20 36.34 14.50
N VAL A 450 19.93 36.03 14.79
CA VAL A 450 19.41 35.88 16.16
C VAL A 450 20.13 34.75 16.89
N GLU A 451 20.46 33.66 16.19
CA GLU A 451 21.22 32.56 16.80
C GLU A 451 22.56 33.06 17.35
N ARG A 452 23.34 33.78 16.53
CA ARG A 452 24.63 34.37 16.91
C ARG A 452 24.50 35.31 18.11
N GLU A 453 23.51 36.19 18.11
CA GLU A 453 23.28 37.13 19.22
C GLU A 453 22.90 36.42 20.53
N ILE A 454 22.12 35.33 20.46
CA ILE A 454 21.80 34.50 21.64
C ILE A 454 23.09 33.91 22.24
N LEU A 455 23.98 33.39 21.41
CA LEU A 455 25.22 32.73 21.86
C LEU A 455 26.24 33.71 22.44
N GLU A 456 26.31 34.92 21.88
CA GLU A 456 27.18 35.98 22.39
C GLU A 456 26.69 36.53 23.75
N ARG A 457 25.38 36.44 24.05
CA ARG A 457 24.78 37.03 25.26
C ARG A 457 24.57 36.05 26.43
N THR A 458 24.40 34.74 26.20
CA THR A 458 24.07 33.79 27.28
C THR A 458 25.27 32.96 27.76
N ASN A 459 25.68 33.18 29.00
CA ASN A 459 26.64 32.32 29.73
C ASN A 459 25.94 31.10 30.41
N THR A 460 24.72 30.72 30.01
CA THR A 460 23.93 29.70 30.73
C THR A 460 22.97 28.88 29.86
N HIS A 461 23.08 27.57 30.06
CA HIS A 461 22.16 26.47 29.78
C HIS A 461 21.59 26.31 28.35
N GLN A 462 22.22 25.37 27.63
CA GLN A 462 21.52 24.40 26.79
C GLN A 462 20.13 24.12 27.38
N SER A 463 19.05 24.42 26.64
CA SER A 463 17.70 24.03 27.06
C SER A 463 17.62 22.51 27.01
N LYS A 464 18.05 21.88 28.10
CA LYS A 464 18.14 20.43 28.24
C LYS A 464 16.78 19.79 27.95
N ALA A 465 15.68 20.44 28.35
CA ALA A 465 14.33 20.01 28.05
C ALA A 465 13.99 20.01 26.55
N LEU A 466 14.44 21.01 25.78
CA LEU A 466 14.24 21.03 24.33
C LEU A 466 15.11 19.98 23.63
N GLU A 467 16.37 19.82 24.04
CA GLU A 467 17.26 18.78 23.50
C GLU A 467 16.73 17.37 23.79
N GLU A 468 16.23 17.12 25.00
CA GLU A 468 15.60 15.86 25.39
C GLU A 468 14.32 15.58 24.59
N ALA A 469 13.44 16.56 24.42
CA ALA A 469 12.23 16.41 23.60
C ALA A 469 12.56 16.11 22.13
N LEU A 470 13.54 16.80 21.56
CA LEU A 470 14.02 16.55 20.19
C LEU A 470 14.71 15.19 20.05
N THR A 471 15.35 14.70 21.10
CA THR A 471 15.96 13.36 21.13
C THR A 471 14.90 12.26 21.11
N ILE A 472 13.80 12.43 21.86
CA ILE A 472 12.66 11.50 21.79
C ILE A 472 12.01 11.56 20.40
N GLN A 473 11.84 12.76 19.84
CA GLN A 473 11.33 12.93 18.48
C GLN A 473 12.22 12.22 17.45
N SER A 474 13.54 12.34 17.53
CA SER A 474 14.45 11.70 16.57
C SER A 474 14.45 10.17 16.67
N LEU A 475 14.21 9.61 17.87
CA LEU A 475 13.96 8.17 18.05
C LEU A 475 12.64 7.70 17.42
N VAL A 476 11.59 8.51 17.50
CA VAL A 476 10.31 8.23 16.81
C VAL A 476 10.49 8.33 15.29
N GLN A 477 11.19 9.38 14.84
CA GLN A 477 11.46 9.67 13.44
C GLN A 477 12.30 8.60 12.75
N SER A 478 13.29 8.02 13.44
CA SER A 478 14.13 6.93 12.92
C SER A 478 13.37 5.59 12.82
N GLY A 479 12.12 5.54 13.27
CA GLY A 479 11.28 4.34 13.24
C GLY A 479 11.57 3.36 14.37
N LEU A 480 12.54 3.63 15.26
CA LEU A 480 12.91 2.75 16.37
C LEU A 480 11.74 2.50 17.32
N LEU A 481 11.00 3.56 17.69
CA LEU A 481 9.86 3.40 18.59
C LEU A 481 8.69 2.64 17.94
N LEU A 482 8.52 2.75 16.62
CA LEU A 482 7.48 2.02 15.87
C LEU A 482 7.74 0.50 15.86
N MET A 483 8.98 0.07 16.12
CA MET A 483 9.37 -1.34 16.22
C MET A 483 9.15 -1.92 17.64
N LEU A 484 8.91 -1.10 18.66
CA LEU A 484 8.82 -1.59 20.04
C LEU A 484 7.70 -2.62 20.26
N PRO A 485 6.45 -2.42 19.78
CA PRO A 485 5.38 -3.41 19.95
C PRO A 485 5.72 -4.76 19.33
N MET A 486 6.43 -4.72 18.19
CA MET A 486 6.89 -5.90 17.48
C MET A 486 7.98 -6.65 18.26
N VAL A 487 8.96 -5.95 18.84
CA VAL A 487 10.00 -6.57 19.68
C VAL A 487 9.37 -7.21 20.93
N MET A 488 8.38 -6.54 21.53
CA MET A 488 7.63 -7.10 22.66
C MET A 488 6.87 -8.37 22.27
N GLU A 489 6.22 -8.39 21.12
CA GLU A 489 5.52 -9.58 20.62
C GLU A 489 6.47 -10.76 20.39
N ILE A 490 7.60 -10.53 19.71
CA ILE A 490 8.62 -11.57 19.52
C ILE A 490 9.16 -12.04 20.88
N GLY A 491 9.32 -11.12 21.84
CA GLY A 491 9.75 -11.44 23.20
C GLY A 491 8.78 -12.36 23.94
N LEU A 492 7.48 -12.15 23.76
CA LEU A 492 6.43 -12.96 24.36
C LEU A 492 6.27 -14.31 23.66
N GLU A 493 6.36 -14.37 22.33
CA GLU A 493 6.16 -15.62 21.56
C GLU A 493 7.42 -16.52 21.53
N LYS A 494 8.62 -15.94 21.41
CA LYS A 494 9.88 -16.67 21.18
C LYS A 494 10.95 -16.45 22.25
N GLY A 495 10.65 -15.63 23.26
CA GLY A 495 11.57 -15.25 24.32
C GLY A 495 12.39 -13.99 24.02
N PHE A 496 12.71 -13.22 25.06
CA PHE A 496 13.42 -11.94 24.95
C PHE A 496 14.81 -12.02 24.31
N ARG A 497 15.54 -13.14 24.48
CA ARG A 497 16.84 -13.34 23.82
C ARG A 497 16.68 -13.38 22.30
N SER A 498 15.71 -14.15 21.82
CA SER A 498 15.38 -14.24 20.40
C SER A 498 14.94 -12.88 19.87
N ALA A 499 14.12 -12.14 20.63
CA ALA A 499 13.67 -10.81 20.25
C ALA A 499 14.81 -9.80 20.09
N LEU A 500 15.82 -9.82 20.97
CA LEU A 500 16.99 -8.95 20.86
C LEU A 500 17.85 -9.29 19.64
N ILE A 501 18.04 -10.58 19.37
CA ILE A 501 18.78 -11.08 18.20
C ILE A 501 18.05 -10.70 16.91
N ASP A 502 16.75 -10.97 16.83
CA ASP A 502 15.90 -10.63 15.68
C ASP A 502 15.90 -9.12 15.45
N PHE A 503 15.77 -8.32 16.51
CA PHE A 503 15.85 -6.85 16.42
C PHE A 503 17.18 -6.39 15.84
N PHE A 504 18.30 -6.97 16.28
CA PHE A 504 19.62 -6.65 15.73
C PHE A 504 19.72 -6.99 14.23
N PHE A 505 19.26 -8.18 13.83
CA PHE A 505 19.22 -8.56 12.41
C PHE A 505 18.29 -7.66 11.58
N MET A 506 17.15 -7.23 12.12
CA MET A 506 16.27 -6.25 11.47
C MET A 506 17.01 -4.93 11.19
N GLN A 507 17.79 -4.43 12.15
CA GLN A 507 18.56 -3.20 11.92
C GLN A 507 19.63 -3.37 10.85
N LEU A 508 20.34 -4.50 10.82
CA LEU A 508 21.32 -4.81 9.78
C LEU A 508 20.67 -4.90 8.38
N GLN A 509 19.43 -5.35 8.31
CA GLN A 509 18.63 -5.41 7.08
C GLN A 509 17.93 -4.07 6.73
N LEU A 510 18.30 -2.96 7.39
CA LEU A 510 17.80 -1.60 7.16
C LEU A 510 16.33 -1.38 7.58
N ALA A 511 15.82 -2.08 8.60
CA ALA A 511 14.46 -1.88 9.10
C ALA A 511 14.14 -0.41 9.46
N SER A 512 15.08 0.32 10.08
CA SER A 512 14.91 1.74 10.39
C SER A 512 14.66 2.59 9.14
N VAL A 513 15.31 2.29 8.01
CA VAL A 513 15.08 2.99 6.73
C VAL A 513 13.66 2.74 6.23
N PHE A 514 13.20 1.49 6.31
CA PHE A 514 11.85 1.08 5.93
C PHE A 514 10.77 1.79 6.78
N PHE A 515 10.89 1.76 8.12
CA PHE A 515 9.89 2.37 9.01
C PHE A 515 9.91 3.91 8.93
N THR A 516 11.07 4.52 8.71
CA THR A 516 11.19 5.96 8.45
C THR A 516 10.49 6.35 7.15
N PHE A 517 10.60 5.53 6.10
CA PHE A 517 9.85 5.73 4.86
C PHE A 517 8.33 5.57 5.07
N GLN A 518 7.91 4.54 5.81
CA GLN A 518 6.51 4.31 6.14
C GLN A 518 5.89 5.50 6.91
N LEU A 519 6.65 6.15 7.80
CA LEU A 519 6.23 7.38 8.49
C LEU A 519 5.89 8.51 7.51
N GLY A 520 6.69 8.69 6.46
CA GLY A 520 6.45 9.68 5.40
C GLY A 520 5.17 9.41 4.63
N THR A 521 4.93 8.14 4.30
CA THR A 521 3.70 7.68 3.63
C THR A 521 2.48 8.01 4.49
N ARG A 522 2.49 7.61 5.77
CA ARG A 522 1.38 7.87 6.70
C ARG A 522 1.09 9.36 6.84
N ALA A 523 2.12 10.18 7.07
CA ALA A 523 1.96 11.62 7.24
C ALA A 523 1.45 12.32 5.97
N HIS A 524 1.96 11.94 4.79
CA HIS A 524 1.53 12.56 3.52
C HIS A 524 0.06 12.28 3.21
N TYR A 525 -0.33 11.00 3.19
CA TYR A 525 -1.68 10.61 2.76
C TYR A 525 -2.76 10.96 3.80
N TYR A 526 -2.44 10.87 5.10
CA TYR A 526 -3.32 11.34 6.17
C TYR A 526 -3.55 12.86 6.07
N GLY A 527 -2.48 13.65 5.96
CA GLY A 527 -2.57 15.12 5.88
C GLY A 527 -3.27 15.61 4.61
N ARG A 528 -2.99 15.00 3.46
CA ARG A 528 -3.66 15.31 2.19
C ARG A 528 -5.17 15.09 2.28
N THR A 529 -5.59 13.98 2.89
CA THR A 529 -7.01 13.67 3.10
C THR A 529 -7.68 14.67 4.03
N LEU A 530 -7.00 15.09 5.10
CA LEU A 530 -7.53 16.07 6.04
C LEU A 530 -7.77 17.45 5.39
N LEU A 531 -6.85 17.88 4.51
CA LEU A 531 -6.93 19.18 3.84
C LEU A 531 -7.92 19.20 2.67
N HIS A 532 -7.92 18.15 1.86
CA HIS A 532 -8.58 18.15 0.54
C HIS A 532 -9.71 17.13 0.41
N GLY A 533 -9.71 16.06 1.21
CA GLY A 533 -10.63 14.94 1.08
C GLY A 533 -10.50 14.20 -0.26
N GLY A 534 -11.47 13.32 -0.56
CA GLY A 534 -11.66 12.74 -1.89
C GLY A 534 -10.55 11.81 -2.38
N THR A 535 -10.01 10.97 -1.50
CA THR A 535 -8.97 10.02 -1.90
C THR A 535 -9.54 8.86 -2.71
N LYS A 536 -8.96 8.62 -3.90
CA LYS A 536 -9.30 7.48 -4.75
C LYS A 536 -8.42 6.28 -4.42
N TYR A 537 -9.00 5.08 -4.47
CA TYR A 537 -8.22 3.85 -4.42
C TYR A 537 -7.30 3.76 -5.64
N ARG A 538 -6.00 3.55 -5.41
CA ARG A 538 -5.01 3.29 -6.47
C ARG A 538 -4.76 1.78 -6.55
N PRO A 539 -5.35 1.06 -7.52
CA PRO A 539 -5.05 -0.36 -7.69
C PRO A 539 -3.63 -0.51 -8.24
N ILE A 540 -2.76 -1.19 -7.49
CA ILE A 540 -1.57 -1.84 -8.06
C ILE A 540 -1.93 -3.30 -8.29
N GLY A 541 -1.58 -3.84 -9.46
CA GLY A 541 -1.77 -5.25 -9.75
C GLY A 541 -1.11 -6.13 -8.68
N ARG A 542 -1.81 -7.16 -8.23
CA ARG A 542 -1.25 -8.24 -7.40
C ARG A 542 -0.43 -9.17 -8.30
N GLY A 543 0.67 -8.64 -8.84
CA GLY A 543 1.64 -9.39 -9.63
C GLY A 543 2.58 -10.21 -8.74
N PHE A 544 3.30 -11.15 -9.35
CA PHE A 544 4.28 -11.99 -8.68
C PHE A 544 5.53 -11.20 -8.26
N VAL A 545 6.01 -11.40 -7.03
CA VAL A 545 6.84 -10.42 -6.29
C VAL A 545 8.26 -10.90 -6.00
N PRO A 546 9.13 -11.05 -7.00
CA PRO A 546 10.40 -10.35 -6.82
C PRO A 546 10.94 -9.88 -8.16
N PHE A 547 10.30 -8.86 -8.73
CA PHE A 547 10.81 -8.25 -9.94
C PHE A 547 11.24 -6.82 -9.70
N HIS A 548 12.26 -6.44 -10.46
CA HIS A 548 12.77 -5.10 -10.55
C HIS A 548 11.65 -4.14 -10.94
N VAL A 549 11.53 -3.04 -10.21
CA VAL A 549 10.60 -1.96 -10.49
C VAL A 549 11.34 -0.82 -11.18
N LYS A 550 10.78 -0.31 -12.28
CA LYS A 550 11.42 0.73 -13.09
C LYS A 550 11.47 2.08 -12.37
N PHE A 551 12.45 2.91 -12.74
CA PHE A 551 12.55 4.30 -12.25
C PHE A 551 11.28 5.12 -12.48
N ALA A 552 10.61 4.97 -13.63
CA ALA A 552 9.34 5.66 -13.92
C ALA A 552 8.24 5.32 -12.92
N ASP A 553 8.12 4.05 -12.52
CA ASP A 553 7.10 3.59 -11.59
C ASP A 553 7.35 4.12 -10.18
N ASN A 554 8.60 4.00 -9.70
CA ASN A 554 8.99 4.53 -8.40
C ASN A 554 8.83 6.06 -8.32
N TYR A 555 9.20 6.77 -9.39
CA TYR A 555 9.06 8.23 -9.44
C TYR A 555 7.60 8.67 -9.37
N ARG A 556 6.71 8.04 -10.15
CA ARG A 556 5.28 8.35 -10.15
C ARG A 556 4.63 8.12 -8.80
N LEU A 557 5.05 7.07 -8.08
CA LEU A 557 4.47 6.71 -6.80
C LEU A 557 4.97 7.60 -5.64
N TYR A 558 6.25 8.01 -5.69
CA TYR A 558 6.92 8.66 -4.56
C TYR A 558 7.29 10.13 -4.75
N SER A 559 7.12 10.71 -5.95
CA SER A 559 7.52 12.11 -6.23
C SER A 559 6.96 13.10 -5.20
N ARG A 560 5.63 13.11 -4.98
CA ARG A 560 4.97 14.05 -4.03
C ARG A 560 5.01 13.62 -2.57
N SER A 561 5.00 12.31 -2.32
CA SER A 561 4.90 11.77 -0.97
C SER A 561 6.24 11.80 -0.24
N HIS A 562 7.36 11.57 -0.96
CA HIS A 562 8.69 11.43 -0.37
C HIS A 562 9.74 12.29 -1.07
N PHE A 563 9.88 12.23 -2.41
CA PHE A 563 11.05 12.83 -3.07
C PHE A 563 11.11 14.35 -2.95
N VAL A 564 10.03 15.07 -3.26
CA VAL A 564 9.98 16.54 -3.09
C VAL A 564 10.26 16.91 -1.63
N LYS A 565 9.64 16.20 -0.69
CA LYS A 565 9.79 16.47 0.74
C LYS A 565 11.20 16.15 1.28
N GLY A 566 11.78 15.05 0.82
CA GLY A 566 13.13 14.62 1.16
C GLY A 566 14.19 15.57 0.60
N LEU A 567 14.01 16.07 -0.63
CA LEU A 567 14.85 17.13 -1.20
C LEU A 567 14.71 18.44 -0.42
N GLU A 568 13.51 18.83 -0.02
CA GLU A 568 13.28 20.02 0.81
C GLU A 568 14.02 19.91 2.16
N ILE A 569 13.90 18.77 2.85
CA ILE A 569 14.61 18.51 4.11
C ILE A 569 16.13 18.49 3.88
N LEU A 570 16.60 17.83 2.81
CA LEU A 570 18.01 17.78 2.45
C LEU A 570 18.58 19.20 2.27
N ILE A 571 17.87 20.06 1.53
CA ILE A 571 18.28 21.45 1.32
C ILE A 571 18.32 22.20 2.66
N LEU A 572 17.30 22.06 3.52
CA LEU A 572 17.28 22.71 4.84
C LEU A 572 18.48 22.30 5.70
N VAL A 573 18.81 21.02 5.71
CA VAL A 573 19.93 20.49 6.47
C VAL A 573 21.27 20.98 5.90
N ILE A 574 21.42 21.08 4.57
CA ILE A 574 22.61 21.67 3.93
C ILE A 574 22.75 23.14 4.33
N VAL A 575 21.68 23.94 4.21
CA VAL A 575 21.72 25.37 4.57
C VAL A 575 22.06 25.54 6.06
N TYR A 576 21.48 24.72 6.93
CA TYR A 576 21.82 24.72 8.35
C TYR A 576 23.30 24.39 8.60
N GLN A 577 23.86 23.41 7.89
CA GLN A 577 25.26 23.02 8.03
C GLN A 577 26.24 24.11 7.54
N VAL A 578 25.87 24.84 6.48
CA VAL A 578 26.69 25.89 5.85
C VAL A 578 26.66 27.18 6.68
N TYR A 579 25.49 27.65 7.07
CA TYR A 579 25.33 28.96 7.72
C TYR A 579 25.22 28.89 9.25
N GLY A 580 24.96 27.72 9.83
CA GLY A 580 24.83 27.56 11.28
C GLY A 580 26.18 27.53 11.99
N GLU A 581 26.43 28.52 12.86
CA GLU A 581 27.68 28.63 13.62
C GLU A 581 27.66 27.91 14.97
N SER A 582 26.51 27.42 15.45
CA SER A 582 26.42 27.00 16.85
C SER A 582 25.48 25.86 17.17
N TYR A 583 25.87 25.13 18.22
CA TYR A 583 25.47 23.78 18.68
C TYR A 583 26.40 22.61 18.35
N ARG A 584 27.55 22.81 17.70
CA ARG A 584 28.48 21.72 17.36
C ARG A 584 29.14 20.99 18.54
N SER A 585 28.99 21.47 19.78
CA SER A 585 29.70 20.93 20.96
C SER A 585 28.91 19.91 21.80
N SER A 586 27.61 19.68 21.55
CA SER A 586 26.79 18.71 22.31
C SER A 586 26.64 17.37 21.57
N GLN A 587 26.79 16.24 22.26
CA GLN A 587 26.53 14.89 21.71
C GLN A 587 25.07 14.74 21.24
N LEU A 588 24.12 15.42 21.90
CA LEU A 588 22.69 15.38 21.54
C LEU A 588 22.42 16.10 20.22
N HIS A 589 23.18 17.17 19.92
CA HIS A 589 23.06 17.89 18.65
C HIS A 589 23.50 17.02 17.46
N LEU A 590 24.63 16.32 17.59
CA LEU A 590 25.10 15.40 16.55
C LEU A 590 24.04 14.34 16.25
N PHE A 591 23.42 13.77 17.29
CA PHE A 591 22.34 12.79 17.13
C PHE A 591 21.13 13.35 16.37
N ILE A 592 20.68 14.56 16.70
CA ILE A 592 19.58 15.24 16.00
C ILE A 592 19.93 15.48 14.53
N THR A 593 21.11 16.03 14.24
CA THR A 593 21.56 16.30 12.86
C THR A 593 21.67 15.02 12.04
N VAL A 594 22.28 13.96 12.59
CA VAL A 594 22.35 12.64 11.95
C VAL A 594 20.96 12.08 11.68
N SER A 595 20.01 12.25 12.61
CA SER A 595 18.63 11.78 12.41
C SER A 595 17.90 12.49 11.26
N MET A 596 18.20 13.77 11.01
CA MET A 596 17.62 14.55 9.91
C MET A 596 18.20 14.13 8.56
N TRP A 597 19.52 13.94 8.48
CA TRP A 597 20.17 13.34 7.31
C TRP A 597 19.62 11.93 7.04
N PHE A 598 19.45 11.13 8.09
CA PHE A 598 18.89 9.79 7.98
C PHE A 598 17.46 9.81 7.45
N LEU A 599 16.61 10.72 7.91
CA LEU A 599 15.25 10.92 7.40
C LEU A 599 15.23 11.29 5.92
N ALA A 600 16.00 12.32 5.53
CA ALA A 600 16.07 12.78 4.14
C ALA A 600 16.56 11.66 3.20
N THR A 601 17.65 10.98 3.59
CA THR A 601 18.24 9.88 2.82
C THR A 601 17.28 8.69 2.73
N SER A 602 16.60 8.33 3.81
CA SER A 602 15.61 7.25 3.81
C SER A 602 14.46 7.54 2.85
N TRP A 603 13.92 8.76 2.85
CA TRP A 603 12.82 9.16 1.95
C TRP A 603 13.24 9.21 0.48
N LEU A 604 14.49 9.56 0.18
CA LEU A 604 14.99 9.63 -1.19
C LEU A 604 15.36 8.24 -1.74
N PHE A 605 15.95 7.37 -0.92
CA PHE A 605 16.64 6.17 -1.45
C PHE A 605 16.03 4.82 -1.06
N ALA A 606 15.11 4.75 -0.08
CA ALA A 606 14.48 3.48 0.30
C ALA A 606 13.82 2.72 -0.88
N PRO A 607 13.10 3.38 -1.83
CA PRO A 607 12.49 2.67 -2.95
C PRO A 607 13.49 1.92 -3.82
N PHE A 608 14.74 2.40 -3.90
CA PHE A 608 15.80 1.79 -4.70
C PHE A 608 16.60 0.77 -3.90
N LEU A 609 16.86 1.04 -2.62
CA LEU A 609 17.51 0.09 -1.70
C LEU A 609 16.74 -1.21 -1.57
N PHE A 610 15.40 -1.15 -1.54
CA PHE A 610 14.54 -2.33 -1.45
C PHE A 610 13.98 -2.79 -2.81
N ASN A 611 14.59 -2.36 -3.91
CA ASN A 611 14.24 -2.82 -5.26
C ASN A 611 15.14 -3.99 -5.68
N ALA A 612 14.57 -5.10 -6.14
CA ALA A 612 15.37 -6.21 -6.66
C ALA A 612 16.19 -5.75 -7.88
N SER A 613 17.49 -6.09 -7.91
CA SER A 613 18.42 -5.61 -8.95
C SER A 613 18.44 -4.08 -9.11
N GLY A 614 18.14 -3.32 -8.05
CA GLY A 614 18.04 -1.86 -8.10
C GLY A 614 19.33 -1.13 -8.43
N PHE A 615 20.48 -1.80 -8.24
CA PHE A 615 21.82 -1.32 -8.59
C PHE A 615 22.49 -2.16 -9.69
N ASP A 616 21.72 -2.91 -10.49
CA ASP A 616 22.27 -3.54 -11.69
C ASP A 616 22.52 -2.47 -12.78
N TRP A 617 23.72 -2.46 -13.36
CA TRP A 617 24.12 -1.44 -14.34
C TRP A 617 23.21 -1.43 -15.57
N VAL A 618 22.95 -2.61 -16.15
CA VAL A 618 22.18 -2.71 -17.40
C VAL A 618 20.74 -2.24 -17.15
N LYS A 619 20.12 -2.72 -16.07
CA LYS A 619 18.77 -2.29 -15.68
C LYS A 619 18.70 -0.80 -15.37
N THR A 620 19.69 -0.26 -14.66
CA THR A 620 19.75 1.17 -14.33
C THR A 620 19.81 2.06 -15.57
N VAL A 621 20.57 1.66 -16.60
CA VAL A 621 20.64 2.38 -17.88
C VAL A 621 19.31 2.30 -18.63
N ASP A 622 18.68 1.13 -18.67
CA ASP A 622 17.38 0.93 -19.33
C ASP A 622 16.25 1.70 -18.63
N ASP A 623 16.24 1.69 -17.31
CA ASP A 623 15.31 2.45 -16.46
C ASP A 623 15.45 3.96 -16.64
N TRP A 624 16.69 4.45 -16.72
CA TRP A 624 16.96 5.85 -17.03
C TRP A 624 16.39 6.24 -18.40
N ARG A 625 16.55 5.38 -19.42
CA ARG A 625 16.00 5.60 -20.75
C ARG A 625 14.47 5.60 -20.72
N ASP A 626 13.86 4.65 -20.03
CA ASP A 626 12.41 4.53 -19.85
C ASP A 626 11.81 5.75 -19.15
N TRP A 627 12.38 6.17 -18.00
CA TRP A 627 11.94 7.36 -17.28
C TRP A 627 12.08 8.63 -18.13
N LYS A 628 13.19 8.80 -18.86
CA LYS A 628 13.40 9.94 -19.76
C LYS A 628 12.39 9.94 -20.91
N GLN A 629 12.04 8.78 -21.44
CA GLN A 629 11.03 8.63 -22.48
C GLN A 629 9.65 8.99 -21.94
N TRP A 630 9.25 8.46 -20.77
CA TRP A 630 8.00 8.78 -20.09
C TRP A 630 7.85 10.28 -19.80
N LEU A 631 8.92 10.92 -19.31
CA LEU A 631 8.96 12.37 -19.05
C LEU A 631 8.82 13.21 -20.33
N GLY A 632 9.33 12.68 -21.45
CA GLY A 632 9.24 13.32 -22.76
C GLY A 632 7.91 13.09 -23.49
N TYR A 633 7.17 12.03 -23.14
CA TYR A 633 5.94 11.65 -23.83
C TYR A 633 4.77 12.54 -23.42
N ARG A 634 4.09 13.12 -24.40
CA ARG A 634 2.94 14.01 -24.16
C ARG A 634 1.66 13.23 -23.93
N GLY A 635 0.78 13.83 -23.14
CA GLY A 635 -0.49 13.24 -22.78
C GLY A 635 -1.56 13.47 -23.86
N GLY A 636 -2.76 12.99 -23.57
CA GLY A 636 -3.95 13.10 -24.42
C GLY A 636 -5.14 12.46 -23.72
N LEU A 637 -6.36 12.76 -24.18
CA LEU A 637 -7.57 12.14 -23.64
C LEU A 637 -7.47 10.60 -23.77
N GLY A 638 -7.52 9.90 -22.63
CA GLY A 638 -7.45 8.43 -22.57
C GLY A 638 -6.04 7.82 -22.55
N ILE A 639 -4.96 8.62 -22.55
CA ILE A 639 -3.59 8.10 -22.34
C ILE A 639 -3.36 7.87 -20.85
N ALA A 640 -3.03 6.62 -20.50
CA ALA A 640 -2.75 6.23 -19.12
C ALA A 640 -1.48 6.88 -18.55
N SER A 641 -1.45 7.10 -17.23
CA SER A 641 -0.38 7.82 -16.52
C SER A 641 0.96 7.10 -16.48
N ASP A 642 0.99 5.80 -16.81
CA ASP A 642 2.19 4.99 -17.02
C ASP A 642 2.91 5.28 -18.33
N LYS A 643 2.20 5.81 -19.32
CA LYS A 643 2.78 6.10 -20.63
C LYS A 643 3.19 7.56 -20.80
N SER A 644 2.59 8.48 -20.03
CA SER A 644 2.85 9.91 -20.17
C SER A 644 2.97 10.62 -18.83
N TRP A 645 4.03 11.43 -18.69
CA TRP A 645 4.18 12.36 -17.58
C TRP A 645 3.06 13.39 -17.50
N GLU A 646 2.52 13.84 -18.63
CA GLU A 646 1.45 14.85 -18.62
C GLU A 646 0.14 14.28 -18.09
N SER A 647 -0.22 13.05 -18.48
CA SER A 647 -1.37 12.34 -17.90
C SER A 647 -1.18 12.10 -16.39
N TRP A 648 0.02 11.69 -15.96
CA TRP A 648 0.35 11.54 -14.55
C TRP A 648 0.28 12.86 -13.77
N TRP A 649 0.80 13.95 -14.35
CA TRP A 649 0.76 15.28 -13.74
C TRP A 649 -0.67 15.77 -13.52
N ASP A 650 -1.54 15.56 -14.51
CA ASP A 650 -2.94 15.96 -14.42
C ASP A 650 -3.69 15.07 -13.40
N GLU A 651 -3.38 13.77 -13.32
CA GLU A 651 -3.92 12.83 -12.30
C GLU A 651 -3.45 13.21 -10.88
N GLU A 652 -2.16 13.50 -10.69
CA GLU A 652 -1.60 13.80 -9.38
C GLU A 652 -2.19 15.11 -8.79
N ASN A 653 -2.49 16.09 -9.65
CA ASN A 653 -3.09 17.37 -9.26
C ASN A 653 -4.63 17.35 -9.23
N GLU A 654 -5.29 16.24 -9.56
CA GLU A 654 -6.76 16.17 -9.68
C GLU A 654 -7.48 16.59 -8.38
N HIS A 655 -6.92 16.23 -7.22
CA HIS A 655 -7.47 16.58 -5.91
C HIS A 655 -7.66 18.10 -5.69
N LEU A 656 -6.82 18.95 -6.28
CA LEU A 656 -6.91 20.41 -6.15
C LEU A 656 -8.17 20.98 -6.85
N LYS A 657 -8.71 20.27 -7.83
CA LYS A 657 -9.95 20.68 -8.53
C LYS A 657 -11.14 20.67 -7.59
N TYR A 658 -11.21 19.66 -6.72
CA TYR A 658 -12.32 19.45 -5.78
C TYR A 658 -12.04 20.00 -4.38
N SER A 659 -10.86 20.60 -4.17
CA SER A 659 -10.46 21.14 -2.87
C SER A 659 -11.24 22.41 -2.51
N ASN A 660 -11.63 22.50 -1.23
CA ASN A 660 -12.30 23.67 -0.67
C ASN A 660 -11.39 24.90 -0.66
N ILE A 661 -11.98 26.10 -0.61
CA ILE A 661 -11.24 27.39 -0.56
C ILE A 661 -10.22 27.41 0.60
N ARG A 662 -10.60 26.89 1.77
CA ARG A 662 -9.70 26.79 2.94
C ARG A 662 -8.45 25.94 2.63
N GLY A 663 -8.63 24.78 1.99
CA GLY A 663 -7.52 23.91 1.59
C GLY A 663 -6.58 24.61 0.60
N LYS A 664 -7.13 25.31 -0.39
CA LYS A 664 -6.35 26.10 -1.36
C LYS A 664 -5.56 27.24 -0.71
N ILE A 665 -6.17 27.97 0.24
CA ILE A 665 -5.48 29.03 0.99
C ILE A 665 -4.33 28.43 1.82
N ILE A 666 -4.54 27.29 2.47
CA ILE A 666 -3.49 26.61 3.25
C ILE A 666 -2.34 26.18 2.34
N GLU A 667 -2.59 25.63 1.15
CA GLU A 667 -1.53 25.29 0.18
C GLU A 667 -0.70 26.51 -0.22
N ILE A 668 -1.36 27.65 -0.46
CA ILE A 668 -0.69 28.90 -0.79
C ILE A 668 0.16 29.39 0.40
N ILE A 669 -0.39 29.41 1.61
CA ILE A 669 0.34 29.79 2.85
C ILE A 669 1.56 28.90 3.05
N LEU A 670 1.38 27.58 2.87
CA LEU A 670 2.47 26.62 2.98
C LEU A 670 3.53 26.87 1.92
N ALA A 671 3.17 27.21 0.68
CA ALA A 671 4.14 27.51 -0.38
C ALA A 671 4.98 28.78 -0.09
N PHE A 672 4.44 29.77 0.63
CA PHE A 672 5.18 30.99 0.98
C PHE A 672 6.46 30.71 1.79
N ARG A 673 6.53 29.59 2.51
CA ARG A 673 7.74 29.20 3.28
C ARG A 673 8.98 29.10 2.39
N PHE A 674 8.81 28.76 1.12
CA PHE A 674 9.93 28.63 0.18
C PHE A 674 10.58 29.98 -0.18
N PHE A 675 9.86 31.10 -0.05
CA PHE A 675 10.47 32.43 -0.26
C PHE A 675 11.37 32.84 0.91
N LEU A 676 11.27 32.18 2.06
CA LEU A 676 12.22 32.40 3.17
C LEU A 676 13.64 31.97 2.79
N TYR A 677 13.80 30.96 1.93
CA TYR A 677 15.12 30.56 1.41
C TYR A 677 15.74 31.70 0.61
N GLN A 678 15.00 32.24 -0.37
CA GLN A 678 15.50 33.35 -1.18
C GLN A 678 15.79 34.58 -0.34
N TYR A 679 14.87 34.97 0.55
CA TYR A 679 15.06 36.14 1.39
C TYR A 679 16.29 36.01 2.28
N GLY A 680 16.41 34.90 3.02
CA GLY A 680 17.48 34.74 3.99
C GLY A 680 18.84 34.48 3.33
N ILE A 681 18.92 33.64 2.29
CA ILE A 681 20.22 33.30 1.66
C ILE A 681 20.78 34.48 0.86
N VAL A 682 19.94 35.23 0.13
CA VAL A 682 20.41 36.39 -0.67
C VAL A 682 21.11 37.43 0.21
N TYR A 683 20.64 37.65 1.45
CA TYR A 683 21.25 38.62 2.37
C TYR A 683 22.59 38.16 2.98
N HIS A 684 22.96 36.89 2.81
CA HIS A 684 24.25 36.33 3.20
C HIS A 684 25.17 36.07 2.00
N MET A 685 24.78 36.45 0.78
CA MET A 685 25.66 36.34 -0.40
C MET A 685 26.66 37.50 -0.45
N ASP A 686 27.91 37.19 -0.79
CA ASP A 686 29.02 38.16 -0.84
C ASP A 686 28.80 39.21 -1.93
N ILE A 687 28.18 38.83 -3.06
CA ILE A 687 27.78 39.73 -4.15
C ILE A 687 26.90 40.92 -3.71
N THR A 688 26.23 40.80 -2.56
CA THR A 688 25.40 41.90 -2.04
C THR A 688 26.20 42.95 -1.27
N HIS A 689 27.52 42.75 -1.12
CA HIS A 689 28.42 43.62 -0.36
C HIS A 689 27.84 44.00 1.02
N HIS A 690 27.21 43.03 1.71
CA HIS A 690 26.55 43.21 3.02
C HIS A 690 25.39 44.22 3.02
N ASN A 691 24.89 44.64 1.85
CA ASN A 691 23.79 45.58 1.73
C ASN A 691 22.45 44.86 1.93
N LYS A 692 21.80 45.13 3.06
CA LYS A 692 20.54 44.48 3.47
C LYS A 692 19.28 45.26 3.04
N HIS A 693 19.38 46.16 2.06
CA HIS A 693 18.22 46.90 1.56
C HIS A 693 17.19 45.98 0.88
N LEU A 694 15.90 46.31 1.05
CA LEU A 694 14.79 45.60 0.40
C LEU A 694 14.92 45.56 -1.14
N LEU A 695 15.63 46.54 -1.71
CA LEU A 695 15.92 46.61 -3.15
C LEU A 695 16.72 45.39 -3.64
N VAL A 696 17.67 44.88 -2.84
CA VAL A 696 18.45 43.67 -3.17
C VAL A 696 17.54 42.45 -3.27
N PHE A 697 16.57 42.33 -2.36
CA PHE A 697 15.56 41.28 -2.46
C PHE A 697 14.70 41.46 -3.71
N GLY A 698 14.27 42.68 -4.04
CA GLY A 698 13.57 42.99 -5.28
C GLY A 698 14.35 42.63 -6.56
N ILE A 699 15.66 42.88 -6.60
CA ILE A 699 16.54 42.46 -7.71
C ILE A 699 16.59 40.93 -7.80
N SER A 700 16.68 40.23 -6.68
CA SER A 700 16.71 38.76 -6.69
C SER A 700 15.44 38.14 -7.30
N TRP A 701 14.28 38.80 -7.17
CA TRP A 701 13.06 38.40 -7.87
C TRP A 701 13.15 38.58 -9.39
N ALA A 702 13.81 39.65 -9.87
CA ALA A 702 14.06 39.83 -11.29
C ALA A 702 14.95 38.70 -11.83
N VAL A 703 16.02 38.35 -11.10
CA VAL A 703 16.91 37.21 -11.45
C VAL A 703 16.13 35.90 -11.48
N LEU A 704 15.26 35.65 -10.48
CA LEU A 704 14.40 34.47 -10.44
C LEU A 704 13.50 34.41 -11.69
N ILE A 705 12.81 35.50 -12.02
CA ILE A 705 11.90 35.55 -13.19
C ILE A 705 12.67 35.30 -14.49
N ILE A 706 13.84 35.93 -14.68
CA ILE A 706 14.70 35.70 -15.85
C ILE A 706 15.08 34.22 -15.94
N THR A 707 15.55 33.62 -14.84
CA THR A 707 15.91 32.20 -14.78
C THR A 707 14.74 31.29 -15.15
N LEU A 708 13.54 31.58 -14.65
CA LEU A 708 12.34 30.81 -14.99
C LEU A 708 11.91 31.01 -16.46
N MET A 709 12.11 32.20 -17.02
CA MET A 709 11.87 32.49 -18.43
C MET A 709 12.85 31.74 -19.34
N ASP A 710 14.12 31.62 -18.95
CA ASP A 710 15.14 30.86 -19.68
C ASP A 710 14.84 29.36 -19.67
N LEU A 711 14.51 28.80 -18.49
CA LEU A 711 14.07 27.40 -18.38
C LEU A 711 12.83 27.13 -19.22
N LYS A 712 11.88 28.06 -19.21
CA LYS A 712 10.68 28.00 -20.06
C LYS A 712 11.06 28.06 -21.55
N MET A 713 11.98 28.92 -21.97
CA MET A 713 12.40 29.04 -23.36
C MET A 713 13.02 27.73 -23.87
N LEU A 714 13.90 27.12 -23.07
CA LEU A 714 14.50 25.81 -23.39
C LEU A 714 13.45 24.70 -23.48
N SER A 715 12.48 24.68 -22.56
CA SER A 715 11.40 23.68 -22.53
C SER A 715 10.44 23.84 -23.72
N MET A 716 10.00 25.07 -24.00
CA MET A 716 9.16 25.38 -25.18
C MET A 716 9.89 25.15 -26.50
N GLY A 717 11.18 25.46 -26.58
CA GLY A 717 12.03 25.17 -27.74
C GLY A 717 12.12 23.69 -28.03
N ARG A 718 12.24 22.85 -26.98
CA ARG A 718 12.13 21.39 -27.09
C ARG A 718 10.77 20.99 -27.66
N ARG A 719 9.70 21.65 -27.22
CA ARG A 719 8.34 21.36 -27.65
C ARG A 719 8.06 21.72 -29.11
N ARG A 720 8.55 22.85 -29.60
CA ARG A 720 8.28 23.34 -30.97
C ARG A 720 9.22 22.78 -32.02
N PHE A 721 10.48 22.51 -31.66
CA PHE A 721 11.54 22.21 -32.62
C PHE A 721 12.17 20.82 -32.43
N GLY A 722 11.85 20.11 -31.35
CA GLY A 722 12.50 18.85 -31.00
C GLY A 722 12.19 17.66 -31.91
N THR A 723 11.00 17.60 -32.51
CA THR A 723 10.59 16.50 -33.41
C THR A 723 10.87 16.82 -34.87
N ASP A 724 10.58 18.04 -35.30
CA ASP A 724 10.54 18.38 -36.74
C ASP A 724 11.79 19.14 -37.19
N PHE A 725 12.55 19.76 -36.27
CA PHE A 725 13.72 20.61 -36.58
C PHE A 725 14.85 20.46 -35.55
N GLN A 726 15.42 19.26 -35.44
CA GLN A 726 16.46 18.94 -34.44
C GLN A 726 17.68 19.88 -34.50
N LEU A 727 18.08 20.32 -35.70
CA LEU A 727 19.20 21.27 -35.88
C LEU A 727 18.90 22.62 -35.22
N MET A 728 17.71 23.17 -35.43
CA MET A 728 17.31 24.46 -34.89
C MET A 728 17.20 24.40 -33.35
N PHE A 729 16.75 23.27 -32.80
CA PHE A 729 16.78 23.06 -31.35
C PHE A 729 18.21 22.97 -30.79
N ARG A 730 19.15 22.34 -31.51
CA ARG A 730 20.58 22.31 -31.11
C ARG A 730 21.20 23.71 -31.16
N ILE A 731 20.90 24.51 -32.19
CA ILE A 731 21.34 25.91 -32.29
C ILE A 731 20.78 26.75 -31.15
N LEU A 732 19.47 26.63 -30.85
CA LEU A 732 18.86 27.33 -29.72
C LEU A 732 19.55 26.97 -28.39
N LYS A 733 19.87 25.68 -28.17
CA LYS A 733 20.63 25.27 -26.98
C LYS A 733 22.03 25.86 -26.94
N ALA A 734 22.74 25.85 -28.07
CA ALA A 734 24.10 26.39 -28.16
C ALA A 734 24.11 27.90 -27.89
N LEU A 735 23.20 28.66 -28.51
CA LEU A 735 23.03 30.10 -28.27
C LEU A 735 22.65 30.40 -26.82
N ASN A 736 21.72 29.64 -26.25
CA ASN A 736 21.33 29.80 -24.85
C ASN A 736 22.49 29.48 -23.90
N HIS A 737 23.27 28.42 -24.19
CA HIS A 737 24.45 28.07 -23.39
C HIS A 737 25.53 29.16 -23.47
N LEU A 738 25.80 29.69 -24.67
CA LEU A 738 26.73 30.80 -24.85
C LEU A 738 26.25 32.06 -24.13
N GLY A 739 24.95 32.37 -24.19
CA GLY A 739 24.34 33.49 -23.46
C GLY A 739 24.49 33.35 -21.95
N ILE A 740 24.19 32.17 -21.39
CA ILE A 740 24.41 31.88 -19.96
C ILE A 740 25.91 32.02 -19.62
N LEU A 741 26.82 31.52 -20.46
CA LEU A 741 28.26 31.58 -20.19
C LEU A 741 28.76 33.04 -20.18
N ILE A 742 28.29 33.88 -21.11
CA ILE A 742 28.58 35.31 -21.14
C ILE A 742 28.06 35.99 -19.87
N VAL A 743 26.79 35.77 -19.51
CA VAL A 743 26.19 36.36 -18.30
C VAL A 743 26.94 35.91 -17.05
N MET A 744 27.29 34.63 -16.94
CA MET A 744 28.07 34.10 -15.81
C MET A 744 29.46 34.73 -15.76
N THR A 745 30.14 34.87 -16.90
CA THR A 745 31.47 35.50 -16.95
C THR A 745 31.40 36.98 -16.55
N LEU A 746 30.36 37.70 -16.96
CA LEU A 746 30.11 39.07 -16.50
C LEU A 746 29.84 39.13 -15.00
N LEU A 747 29.05 38.20 -14.44
CA LEU A 747 28.79 38.12 -13.01
C LEU A 747 30.06 37.84 -12.19
N PHE A 748 30.94 36.96 -12.67
CA PHE A 748 32.22 36.66 -12.01
C PHE A 748 33.23 37.81 -12.11
N LEU A 749 33.33 38.47 -13.27
CA LEU A 749 34.36 39.49 -13.52
C LEU A 749 33.96 40.90 -13.07
N ILE A 750 32.69 41.27 -13.22
CA ILE A 750 32.20 42.64 -12.95
C ILE A 750 31.54 42.73 -11.58
N PHE A 751 30.75 41.73 -11.21
CA PHE A 751 29.99 41.72 -9.96
C PHE A 751 30.65 40.88 -8.86
N GLU A 752 31.88 40.41 -9.08
CA GLU A 752 32.68 39.65 -8.11
C GLU A 752 31.92 38.44 -7.51
N LEU A 753 31.04 37.79 -8.30
CA LEU A 753 30.28 36.63 -7.84
C LEU A 753 31.23 35.52 -7.37
N THR A 754 31.11 35.07 -6.13
CA THR A 754 31.94 33.96 -5.64
C THR A 754 31.37 32.60 -6.06
N ILE A 755 32.20 31.56 -6.04
CA ILE A 755 31.73 30.18 -6.25
C ILE A 755 30.70 29.80 -5.16
N SER A 756 30.87 30.30 -3.93
CA SER A 756 29.93 30.12 -2.83
C SER A 756 28.57 30.74 -3.17
N ASP A 757 28.56 31.99 -3.67
CA ASP A 757 27.34 32.69 -4.07
C ASP A 757 26.59 31.97 -5.19
N PHE A 758 27.31 31.34 -6.13
CA PHE A 758 26.68 30.54 -7.18
C PHE A 758 25.88 29.35 -6.61
N PHE A 759 26.47 28.59 -5.69
CA PHE A 759 25.76 27.48 -5.04
C PHE A 759 24.63 27.98 -4.13
N ALA A 760 24.86 29.07 -3.40
CA ALA A 760 23.84 29.72 -2.59
C ALA A 760 22.64 30.16 -3.45
N ALA A 761 22.87 30.69 -4.66
CA ALA A 761 21.84 31.09 -5.60
C ALA A 761 20.98 29.91 -6.08
N ILE A 762 21.59 28.75 -6.36
CA ILE A 762 20.83 27.54 -6.70
C ILE A 762 19.89 27.15 -5.56
N ILE A 763 20.41 27.15 -4.33
CA ILE A 763 19.66 26.77 -3.13
C ILE A 763 18.58 27.80 -2.78
N ALA A 764 18.77 29.08 -3.11
CA ALA A 764 17.81 30.15 -2.91
C ALA A 764 16.67 30.15 -3.96
N PHE A 765 17.02 30.02 -5.25
CA PHE A 765 16.08 30.22 -6.34
C PHE A 765 15.31 28.95 -6.72
N MET A 766 15.89 27.75 -6.56
CA MET A 766 15.20 26.50 -6.90
C MET A 766 13.95 26.27 -6.04
N PRO A 767 13.98 26.39 -4.70
CA PRO A 767 12.77 26.27 -3.89
C PRO A 767 11.76 27.40 -4.18
N SER A 768 12.23 28.62 -4.45
CA SER A 768 11.37 29.77 -4.73
C SER A 768 10.61 29.63 -6.05
N GLY A 769 11.25 29.10 -7.09
CA GLY A 769 10.55 28.79 -8.34
C GLY A 769 9.57 27.62 -8.19
N TRP A 770 9.88 26.62 -7.34
CA TRP A 770 8.94 25.57 -6.96
C TRP A 770 7.70 26.13 -6.23
N ALA A 771 7.87 27.14 -5.38
CA ALA A 771 6.78 27.85 -4.70
C ALA A 771 5.79 28.47 -5.71
N ILE A 772 6.31 29.13 -6.74
CA ILE A 772 5.48 29.73 -7.81
C ILE A 772 4.66 28.66 -8.52
N ILE A 773 5.25 27.49 -8.79
CA ILE A 773 4.53 26.35 -9.37
C ILE A 773 3.41 25.88 -8.44
N GLN A 774 3.69 25.69 -7.15
CA GLN A 774 2.69 25.24 -6.16
C GLN A 774 1.52 26.22 -6.02
N ILE A 775 1.82 27.52 -5.92
CA ILE A 775 0.78 28.57 -5.86
C ILE A 775 -0.06 28.53 -7.13
N THR A 776 0.57 28.36 -8.29
CA THR A 776 -0.15 28.30 -9.56
C THR A 776 -1.00 27.03 -9.69
N GLN A 777 -0.54 25.89 -9.17
CA GLN A 777 -1.31 24.64 -9.09
C GLN A 777 -2.53 24.78 -8.17
N ALA A 778 -2.39 25.42 -7.01
CA ALA A 778 -3.50 25.70 -6.10
C ALA A 778 -4.59 26.57 -6.76
N CYS A 779 -4.17 27.46 -7.67
CA CYS A 779 -5.02 28.31 -8.50
C CYS A 779 -5.43 27.70 -9.86
N SER A 780 -5.18 26.40 -10.08
CA SER A 780 -5.39 25.70 -11.36
C SER A 780 -6.77 25.94 -11.96
N VAL A 781 -7.84 25.84 -11.18
CA VAL A 781 -9.23 26.02 -11.64
C VAL A 781 -9.45 27.35 -12.37
N CYS A 782 -8.77 28.43 -11.95
CA CYS A 782 -8.90 29.74 -12.60
C CYS A 782 -7.99 29.92 -13.82
N LEU A 783 -6.95 29.10 -13.93
CA LEU A 783 -5.87 29.25 -14.90
C LEU A 783 -5.90 28.20 -16.01
N GLU A 784 -6.62 27.09 -15.81
CA GLU A 784 -6.89 26.08 -16.82
C GLU A 784 -7.53 26.75 -18.06
N GLY A 785 -6.90 26.57 -19.23
CA GLY A 785 -7.30 27.21 -20.49
C GLY A 785 -6.48 28.47 -20.88
N THR A 786 -5.70 29.04 -19.96
CA THR A 786 -4.81 30.17 -20.28
C THR A 786 -3.46 29.71 -20.87
N ARG A 787 -2.77 30.61 -21.57
CA ARG A 787 -1.37 30.39 -22.02
C ARG A 787 -0.40 30.23 -20.83
N LEU A 788 -0.76 30.74 -19.65
CA LEU A 788 0.04 30.62 -18.43
C LEU A 788 0.06 29.17 -17.94
N TRP A 789 -1.07 28.45 -17.97
CA TRP A 789 -1.12 27.04 -17.56
C TRP A 789 -0.20 26.15 -18.38
N VAL A 790 -0.17 26.35 -19.70
CA VAL A 790 0.78 25.66 -20.59
C VAL A 790 2.23 25.95 -20.20
N SER A 791 2.51 27.20 -19.82
CA SER A 791 3.86 27.61 -19.38
C SER A 791 4.25 26.94 -18.06
N VAL A 792 3.32 26.86 -17.11
CA VAL A 792 3.51 26.22 -15.79
C VAL A 792 3.76 24.73 -15.95
N LYS A 793 3.02 24.06 -16.83
CA LYS A 793 3.21 22.64 -17.12
C LYS A 793 4.62 22.36 -17.69
N GLU A 794 5.08 23.16 -18.65
CA GLU A 794 6.43 23.00 -19.22
C GLU A 794 7.55 23.33 -18.23
N LEU A 795 7.34 24.33 -17.36
CA LEU A 795 8.29 24.66 -16.29
C LEU A 795 8.34 23.54 -15.25
N SER A 796 7.18 23.02 -14.85
CA SER A 796 7.07 21.89 -13.93
C SER A 796 7.81 20.67 -14.45
N ARG A 797 7.70 20.36 -15.75
CA ARG A 797 8.46 19.28 -16.39
C ARG A 797 9.97 19.47 -16.26
N ALA A 798 10.47 20.70 -16.34
CA ALA A 798 11.88 21.00 -16.15
C ALA A 798 12.31 20.76 -14.69
N TYR A 799 11.48 21.14 -13.71
CA TYR A 799 11.72 20.84 -12.30
C TYR A 799 11.75 19.33 -12.03
N GLU A 800 10.79 18.56 -12.57
CA GLU A 800 10.77 17.10 -12.43
C GLU A 800 12.01 16.46 -13.08
N TYR A 801 12.49 17.01 -14.20
CA TYR A 801 13.75 16.57 -14.81
C TYR A 801 14.97 16.77 -13.90
N VAL A 802 15.10 17.97 -13.30
CA VAL A 802 16.20 18.27 -12.38
C VAL A 802 16.12 17.41 -11.12
N MET A 803 14.93 17.26 -10.53
CA MET A 803 14.74 16.39 -9.37
C MET A 803 15.10 14.93 -9.68
N GLY A 804 14.65 14.41 -10.82
CA GLY A 804 15.01 13.05 -11.26
C GLY A 804 16.52 12.88 -11.43
N LEU A 805 17.22 13.85 -12.02
CA LEU A 805 18.68 13.83 -12.11
C LEU A 805 19.36 13.75 -10.74
N VAL A 806 18.94 14.58 -9.78
CA VAL A 806 19.52 14.59 -8.43
C VAL A 806 19.31 13.25 -7.72
N ILE A 807 18.14 12.62 -7.91
CA ILE A 807 17.78 11.36 -7.25
C ILE A 807 18.46 10.16 -7.92
N PHE A 808 18.47 10.10 -9.25
CA PHE A 808 18.96 8.93 -9.98
C PHE A 808 20.48 8.92 -10.15
N MET A 809 21.16 10.07 -10.11
CA MET A 809 22.61 10.12 -10.29
C MET A 809 23.39 9.31 -9.23
N PRO A 810 23.10 9.42 -7.92
CA PRO A 810 23.72 8.54 -6.93
C PRO A 810 23.51 7.05 -7.22
N ILE A 811 22.32 6.66 -7.68
CA ILE A 811 22.01 5.27 -8.02
C ILE A 811 22.83 4.82 -9.24
N PHE A 812 22.95 5.68 -10.24
CA PHE A 812 23.76 5.44 -11.43
C PHE A 812 25.24 5.22 -11.06
N ILE A 813 25.81 6.06 -10.18
CA ILE A 813 27.17 5.91 -9.67
C ILE A 813 27.31 4.59 -8.91
N LEU A 814 26.39 4.27 -8.01
CA LEU A 814 26.45 3.05 -7.20
C LEU A 814 26.28 1.79 -8.06
N SER A 815 25.47 1.85 -9.12
CA SER A 815 25.27 0.72 -10.05
C SER A 815 26.52 0.35 -10.86
N TRP A 816 27.51 1.25 -10.93
CA TRP A 816 28.81 0.98 -11.54
C TRP A 816 29.61 -0.07 -10.76
N PHE A 817 29.32 -0.26 -9.47
CA PHE A 817 30.04 -1.17 -8.59
C PHE A 817 29.27 -2.48 -8.41
N PRO A 818 29.71 -3.62 -9.01
CA PRO A 818 28.96 -4.88 -8.99
C PRO A 818 28.68 -5.41 -7.57
N PHE A 819 29.61 -5.19 -6.64
CA PHE A 819 29.46 -5.63 -5.24
C PHE A 819 28.25 -5.00 -4.54
N ILE A 820 27.80 -3.81 -4.97
CA ILE A 820 26.64 -3.13 -4.38
C ILE A 820 25.35 -3.88 -4.73
N SER A 821 25.21 -4.32 -5.98
CA SER A 821 24.07 -5.13 -6.43
C SER A 821 24.02 -6.49 -5.71
N GLU A 822 25.17 -7.14 -5.52
CA GLU A 822 25.26 -8.39 -4.76
C GLU A 822 24.92 -8.20 -3.29
N PHE A 823 25.47 -7.15 -2.66
CA PHE A 823 25.21 -6.81 -1.27
C PHE A 823 23.73 -6.49 -1.03
N GLN A 824 23.12 -5.68 -1.91
CA GLN A 824 21.69 -5.39 -1.89
C GLN A 824 20.86 -6.68 -1.96
N THR A 825 21.18 -7.56 -2.91
CA THR A 825 20.46 -8.82 -3.10
C THR A 825 20.51 -9.69 -1.84
N ARG A 826 21.69 -9.80 -1.21
CA ARG A 826 21.85 -10.51 0.06
C ARG A 826 21.04 -9.88 1.19
N LEU A 827 21.01 -8.55 1.29
CA LEU A 827 20.21 -7.85 2.29
C LEU A 827 18.71 -8.06 2.08
N LEU A 828 18.21 -7.87 0.85
CA LEU A 828 16.79 -7.93 0.53
C LEU A 828 16.21 -9.34 0.69
N PHE A 829 17.00 -10.37 0.41
CA PHE A 829 16.56 -11.75 0.39
C PHE A 829 17.20 -12.62 1.49
N SER A 830 17.77 -11.99 2.53
CA SER A 830 18.43 -12.68 3.65
C SER A 830 17.55 -13.77 4.28
N GLN A 831 16.25 -13.54 4.41
CA GLN A 831 15.31 -14.53 4.98
C GLN A 831 15.20 -15.81 4.16
N ALA A 832 15.18 -15.67 2.83
CA ALA A 832 15.09 -16.81 1.95
C ALA A 832 16.46 -17.51 1.83
N PHE A 833 17.58 -16.79 1.90
CA PHE A 833 18.92 -17.41 2.02
C PHE A 833 19.06 -18.24 3.31
N ASN A 834 18.53 -17.77 4.45
CA ASN A 834 18.54 -18.51 5.71
C ASN A 834 17.77 -19.84 5.64
N ARG A 835 16.84 -19.99 4.68
CA ARG A 835 16.12 -21.25 4.41
C ARG A 835 16.86 -22.18 3.45
N GLY A 836 18.07 -21.81 3.01
CA GLY A 836 18.83 -22.55 2.00
C GLY A 836 18.33 -22.32 0.57
N LEU A 837 17.48 -21.31 0.32
CA LEU A 837 17.00 -21.01 -1.03
C LEU A 837 18.12 -20.34 -1.86
N GLN A 838 18.39 -20.89 -3.04
CA GLN A 838 19.38 -20.36 -3.99
C GLN A 838 18.79 -19.20 -4.81
N ILE A 839 18.54 -18.07 -4.17
CA ILE A 839 17.86 -16.91 -4.80
C ILE A 839 18.74 -16.26 -5.87
N SER A 840 20.07 -16.37 -5.75
CA SER A 840 20.99 -15.96 -6.81
C SER A 840 20.75 -16.73 -8.12
N VAL A 841 20.37 -18.01 -8.05
CA VAL A 841 19.99 -18.82 -9.22
C VAL A 841 18.64 -18.39 -9.78
N ILE A 842 17.72 -17.96 -8.90
CA ILE A 842 16.44 -17.40 -9.34
C ILE A 842 16.68 -16.08 -10.07
N LEU A 843 17.36 -15.11 -9.46
CA LEU A 843 17.60 -13.78 -10.03
C LEU A 843 18.57 -13.76 -11.22
N GLY A 844 19.51 -14.71 -11.28
CA GLY A 844 20.45 -14.85 -12.39
C GLY A 844 19.85 -15.47 -13.66
N GLY A 845 18.64 -16.04 -13.56
CA GLY A 845 17.94 -16.65 -14.69
C GLY A 845 18.63 -17.89 -15.26
N LYS A 846 18.03 -18.49 -16.29
CA LYS A 846 18.65 -19.62 -17.02
C LYS A 846 19.88 -19.22 -17.85
N LYS A 847 20.02 -17.95 -18.21
CA LYS A 847 21.06 -17.47 -19.15
C LYS A 847 22.48 -17.55 -18.58
N ASN A 848 22.67 -17.44 -17.27
CA ASN A 848 24.00 -17.50 -16.65
C ASN A 848 24.54 -18.93 -16.41
N ASN A 849 23.73 -19.97 -16.65
CA ASN A 849 24.16 -21.37 -16.50
C ASN A 849 24.81 -21.97 -17.76
N TYR A 850 24.99 -21.17 -18.83
CA TYR A 850 25.85 -21.51 -19.96
C TYR A 850 27.16 -20.72 -19.87
N LYS A 851 28.04 -21.11 -18.93
CA LYS A 851 29.47 -21.00 -19.20
C LYS A 851 29.88 -22.32 -19.86
N PRO A 852 30.35 -22.33 -21.12
CA PRO A 852 31.05 -23.49 -21.63
C PRO A 852 32.39 -23.55 -20.89
N ASP A 853 32.65 -24.71 -20.25
CA ASP A 853 33.99 -25.08 -19.80
C ASP A 853 34.99 -25.06 -20.96
#